data_AF-A0A3C1X391-F1
#
_entry.id   AF-A0A3C1X391-F1
#
_cell.length_a   1.000
_cell.length_b   1.000
_cell.length_c   1.000
_cell.angle_alpha   90.00
_cell.angle_beta   90.00
_cell.angle_gamma   90.00
#
_symmetry.space_group_name_H-M   'P 1'
#
loop_
_entity.id
_entity.type
_entity.pdbx_description
1 polymer ?
#
loop_
_entity_poly.entity_id
_entity_poly.type
_entity_poly.pdbx_seq_one_letter_code
_entity_poly.pdbx_strand_id
1 'polypeptide(L)'
;ESTRPVRPTDRLLMLPYPGGRHPRIGFLDGAIEPQRETKLSVFCPWDDSSYAVLDFPEALWSNLGLTYLAHTHIDTIWTKQGIRLEAQEWQSGADHRWTMERTLPNGIRIGTLAVPRGDHIELMMWLHNGTDQPLSDLRVQNCVMLKAARGFTDQSNENKVIRGNYAAARSAEGGRWIITAWDPLHRAWANPPCPCLHSDPQFPDCAPGETKYLRGWFSFYEGADIQGELDRIEGTGWKSRVLQHRTANVSGTIVDADSGVMLPARLYVQRLDEGGQPWFFASSVNPAGSAVVYNRQVAGTVSEERHVALSADPFQVQLPAGRYRATAQRGKEYVPAVVEFEVVGEQQVDLQLKLKRFVRMSEQGWYSGDVHLHRPMAEIPALLLAEDLNVGLPMNYWVRDSQEIPAASGPWRDPAPVLVSPQHVIVPMNTEYEIFSVAGKRQTQGAVFVLNHREPLKLSAPPVSAVAAEARRQGALLDIDKHSWEWSLMIIPIMDVDLFELANNHHWQTTFGFPKWTLQNAPAWPEIERTEAGFTELGWTEFGMRTYYALLNCGFRLRVSAGTGSGVHPVAPGHGRVYVHVGEQFRADAWLEHLNAGHSFVTTGPLMNLRFNGELPGTVWKTDKAAEQIEIRGEVLSQHPLRSVELVRSGVVERLAVQSEQLSSGVWKTALLQRVELTASGWLAVRCFEQIPGEKVSFAHSNPIFVDNAQKPVLANRREVEYLVQRMDEELARNAGVLSEEALAEFRRAREIYAGKLRAE
;
A
#
# COMPACT_ATOMS: atom_id res chain seq x y z
N GLU A 1 28.96 -28.23 32.86
CA GLU A 1 29.64 -28.56 31.60
C GLU A 1 28.69 -28.93 30.44
N SER A 2 27.39 -29.18 30.69
CA SER A 2 26.41 -29.64 29.68
C SER A 2 25.82 -28.58 28.73
N THR A 3 26.33 -27.34 28.71
CA THR A 3 25.81 -26.25 27.87
C THR A 3 26.87 -25.62 26.96
N ARG A 4 28.07 -26.22 26.86
CA ARG A 4 29.14 -25.70 26.00
C ARG A 4 28.86 -26.06 24.53
N PRO A 5 28.95 -25.09 23.60
CA PRO A 5 28.78 -25.35 22.17
C PRO A 5 29.88 -26.28 21.66
N VAL A 6 29.50 -27.29 20.86
CA VAL A 6 30.43 -28.25 20.27
C VAL A 6 31.25 -27.56 19.17
N ARG A 7 32.58 -27.68 19.21
CA ARG A 7 33.47 -27.12 18.20
C ARG A 7 33.36 -27.93 16.90
N PRO A 8 33.04 -27.29 15.76
CA PRO A 8 33.01 -27.96 14.46
C PRO A 8 34.43 -28.26 13.97
N THR A 9 34.58 -29.32 13.17
CA THR A 9 35.88 -29.77 12.63
C THR A 9 36.24 -29.15 11.28
N ASP A 10 35.26 -28.58 10.59
CA ASP A 10 35.35 -28.06 9.21
C ASP A 10 35.41 -26.52 9.14
N ARG A 11 35.24 -25.83 10.27
CA ARG A 11 35.16 -24.35 10.34
C ARG A 11 35.52 -23.78 11.72
N LEU A 12 35.75 -22.48 11.77
CA LEU A 12 35.83 -21.74 13.03
C LEU A 12 34.47 -21.64 13.74
N LEU A 13 34.47 -21.75 15.07
CA LEU A 13 33.26 -21.56 15.88
C LEU A 13 32.98 -20.07 16.06
N MET A 14 31.77 -19.65 15.70
CA MET A 14 31.29 -18.27 15.80
C MET A 14 29.88 -18.22 16.36
N LEU A 15 29.65 -17.36 17.35
CA LEU A 15 28.35 -17.18 18.01
C LEU A 15 28.04 -15.70 18.25
N PRO A 16 26.76 -15.28 18.28
CA PRO A 16 26.37 -13.95 18.73
C PRO A 16 26.92 -13.64 20.12
N TYR A 17 27.50 -12.46 20.29
CA TYR A 17 28.01 -12.04 21.59
C TYR A 17 26.86 -12.05 22.61
N PRO A 18 26.99 -12.63 23.82
CA PRO A 18 25.85 -12.87 24.72
C PRO A 18 25.23 -11.60 25.33
N GLY A 19 25.86 -10.42 25.19
CA GLY A 19 25.41 -9.20 25.86
C GLY A 19 25.66 -9.22 27.39
N GLY A 20 25.31 -8.13 28.07
CA GLY A 20 25.41 -8.03 29.54
C GLY A 20 26.84 -8.02 30.13
N ARG A 21 27.88 -8.02 29.29
CA ARG A 21 29.29 -7.93 29.69
C ARG A 21 30.00 -6.93 28.79
N HIS A 22 30.92 -6.15 29.36
CA HIS A 22 31.70 -5.21 28.59
C HIS A 22 32.75 -5.94 27.72
N PRO A 23 32.75 -5.76 26.38
CA PRO A 23 33.65 -6.50 25.49
C PRO A 23 35.10 -5.97 25.52
N ARG A 24 35.31 -4.72 25.93
CA ARG A 24 36.65 -4.14 26.14
C ARG A 24 37.19 -4.40 27.55
N ILE A 25 38.53 -4.47 27.65
CA ILE A 25 39.27 -4.55 28.93
C ILE A 25 39.63 -3.17 29.49
N GLY A 26 39.81 -2.16 28.64
CA GLY A 26 40.06 -0.76 29.00
C GLY A 26 39.38 0.21 28.04
N PHE A 27 39.47 1.51 28.33
CA PHE A 27 38.75 2.59 27.64
C PHE A 27 37.23 2.34 27.61
N LEU A 28 36.67 2.11 28.81
CA LEU A 28 35.27 1.71 29.02
C LEU A 28 34.30 2.88 28.81
N ASP A 29 34.75 4.07 29.19
CA ASP A 29 34.15 5.37 28.94
C ASP A 29 34.00 5.70 27.44
N GLY A 30 34.82 5.09 26.58
CA GLY A 30 34.67 5.16 25.12
C GLY A 30 33.69 4.15 24.50
N ALA A 31 32.94 3.38 25.30
CA ALA A 31 31.89 2.45 24.85
C ALA A 31 30.87 2.12 25.95
N ILE A 32 30.08 3.11 26.38
CA ILE A 32 29.05 2.91 27.41
C ILE A 32 27.88 2.13 26.80
N GLU A 33 27.30 1.18 27.53
CA GLU A 33 26.16 0.36 27.07
C GLU A 33 26.38 -0.30 25.68
N PRO A 34 27.39 -1.16 25.53
CA PRO A 34 27.69 -1.80 24.26
C PRO A 34 26.55 -2.71 23.80
N GLN A 35 26.08 -2.48 22.58
CA GLN A 35 24.99 -3.23 21.96
C GLN A 35 25.55 -4.54 21.39
N ARG A 36 24.83 -5.65 21.57
CA ARG A 36 25.29 -6.98 21.11
C ARG A 36 25.01 -7.27 19.63
N GLU A 37 24.08 -6.53 19.03
CA GLU A 37 23.55 -6.74 17.68
C GLU A 37 24.58 -6.64 16.55
N THR A 38 25.73 -6.01 16.79
CA THR A 38 26.85 -5.91 15.83
C THR A 38 28.02 -6.82 16.19
N LYS A 39 27.89 -7.63 17.25
CA LYS A 39 29.01 -8.33 17.89
C LYS A 39 28.93 -9.84 17.74
N LEU A 40 29.98 -10.44 17.19
CA LEU A 40 30.18 -11.89 17.13
C LEU A 40 31.39 -12.30 17.94
N SER A 41 31.24 -13.34 18.76
CA SER A 41 32.32 -14.05 19.42
C SER A 41 32.89 -15.10 18.47
N VAL A 42 34.16 -14.97 18.09
CA VAL A 42 34.89 -15.95 17.28
C VAL A 42 35.92 -16.66 18.14
N PHE A 43 35.73 -17.96 18.33
CA PHE A 43 36.50 -18.75 19.29
C PHE A 43 37.88 -19.13 18.73
N CYS A 44 38.92 -18.89 19.53
CA CYS A 44 40.30 -19.21 19.17
C CYS A 44 40.45 -20.71 18.93
N PRO A 45 41.28 -21.18 17.98
CA PRO A 45 41.47 -22.60 17.72
C PRO A 45 42.32 -23.32 18.79
N TRP A 46 42.98 -22.57 19.66
CA TRP A 46 43.99 -23.10 20.59
C TRP A 46 43.43 -23.60 21.93
N ASP A 47 42.22 -23.15 22.33
CA ASP A 47 41.53 -23.60 23.54
C ASP A 47 40.02 -23.39 23.45
N ASP A 48 39.26 -24.00 24.35
CA ASP A 48 37.79 -24.04 24.30
C ASP A 48 37.07 -22.82 24.92
N SER A 49 37.82 -21.87 25.48
CA SER A 49 37.27 -20.75 26.25
C SER A 49 37.61 -19.38 25.70
N SER A 50 38.72 -19.25 24.98
CA SER A 50 39.19 -17.99 24.44
C SER A 50 38.44 -17.60 23.16
N TYR A 51 38.07 -16.33 23.04
CA TYR A 51 37.47 -15.78 21.83
C TYR A 51 37.81 -14.30 21.64
N ALA A 52 37.82 -13.86 20.39
CA ALA A 52 37.81 -12.46 20.03
C ALA A 52 36.36 -12.00 19.79
N VAL A 53 36.07 -10.72 20.05
CA VAL A 53 34.77 -10.12 19.74
C VAL A 53 34.93 -9.20 18.54
N LEU A 54 34.29 -9.54 17.43
CA LEU A 54 34.23 -8.72 16.22
C LEU A 54 33.03 -7.79 16.32
N ASP A 55 33.23 -6.48 16.19
CA ASP A 55 32.20 -5.44 16.19
C ASP A 55 32.24 -4.71 14.83
N PHE A 56 31.27 -4.99 13.96
CA PHE A 56 31.26 -4.50 12.58
C PHE A 56 29.82 -4.28 12.07
N PRO A 57 29.40 -3.02 11.83
CA PRO A 57 30.10 -1.78 12.21
C PRO A 57 30.07 -1.56 13.72
N GLU A 58 31.16 -1.05 14.29
CA GLU A 58 31.11 -0.35 15.57
C GLU A 58 30.50 1.06 15.39
N ALA A 59 30.87 1.74 14.31
CA ALA A 59 30.33 3.06 13.96
C ALA A 59 30.30 3.28 12.45
N LEU A 60 29.37 4.12 11.99
CA LEU A 60 29.22 4.54 10.60
C LEU A 60 29.05 6.06 10.52
N TRP A 61 29.85 6.72 9.68
CA TRP A 61 29.73 8.13 9.32
C TRP A 61 29.28 8.28 7.88
N SER A 62 28.66 9.42 7.59
CA SER A 62 28.35 9.92 6.24
C SER A 62 28.48 11.44 6.22
N ASN A 63 28.22 12.05 5.07
CA ASN A 63 28.03 13.50 4.92
C ASN A 63 26.91 14.07 5.82
N LEU A 64 26.04 13.23 6.38
CA LEU A 64 25.04 13.63 7.37
C LEU A 64 25.61 13.73 8.80
N GLY A 65 26.76 13.12 9.06
CA GLY A 65 27.39 12.97 10.37
C GLY A 65 27.45 11.52 10.84
N LEU A 66 27.62 11.32 12.16
CA LEU A 66 27.61 9.98 12.78
C LEU A 66 26.21 9.36 12.64
N THR A 67 26.10 8.42 11.72
CA THR A 67 24.84 7.84 11.24
C THR A 67 24.45 6.59 12.03
N TYR A 68 25.42 5.86 12.58
CA TYR A 68 25.17 4.73 13.49
C TYR A 68 26.34 4.55 14.47
N LEU A 69 26.02 4.07 15.67
CA LEU A 69 26.99 3.76 16.71
C LEU A 69 26.48 2.61 17.59
N ALA A 70 27.32 1.59 17.80
CA ALA A 70 26.99 0.34 18.50
C ALA A 70 27.12 0.43 20.04
N HIS A 71 27.13 1.65 20.59
CA HIS A 71 27.22 1.99 22.00
C HIS A 71 26.86 3.47 22.23
N THR A 72 26.74 3.88 23.48
CA THR A 72 26.28 5.22 23.86
C THR A 72 27.44 6.02 24.44
N HIS A 73 28.01 6.95 23.70
CA HIS A 73 29.01 7.90 24.27
C HIS A 73 29.16 9.17 23.41
N ILE A 74 28.78 9.08 22.12
CA ILE A 74 28.69 10.20 21.18
C ILE A 74 27.31 10.20 20.56
N ASP A 75 26.72 11.39 20.42
CA ASP A 75 25.41 11.54 19.79
C ASP A 75 25.46 11.28 18.27
N THR A 76 24.59 10.38 17.83
CA THR A 76 24.30 10.15 16.40
C THR A 76 23.34 11.23 15.89
N ILE A 77 23.16 11.31 14.58
CA ILE A 77 22.13 12.18 13.99
C ILE A 77 20.72 11.85 14.49
N TRP A 78 20.47 10.62 14.93
CA TRP A 78 19.18 10.15 15.45
C TRP A 78 18.97 10.56 16.90
N THR A 79 19.97 10.40 17.76
CA THR A 79 19.85 10.78 19.18
C THR A 79 19.69 12.28 19.34
N LYS A 80 20.34 13.08 18.48
CA LYS A 80 20.11 14.54 18.40
C LYS A 80 18.68 14.94 18.05
N GLN A 81 17.93 14.04 17.40
CA GLN A 81 16.52 14.22 17.06
C GLN A 81 15.57 13.58 18.10
N GLY A 82 16.10 13.01 19.18
CA GLY A 82 15.31 12.27 20.17
C GLY A 82 14.81 10.90 19.67
N ILE A 83 15.36 10.38 18.57
CA ILE A 83 14.98 9.08 18.00
C ILE A 83 15.86 7.98 18.60
N ARG A 84 15.23 7.02 19.26
CA ARG A 84 15.88 5.81 19.77
C ARG A 84 15.77 4.68 18.75
N LEU A 85 16.90 4.09 18.36
CA LEU A 85 16.91 2.91 17.49
C LEU A 85 16.59 1.65 18.32
N GLU A 86 15.72 0.80 17.80
CA GLU A 86 15.37 -0.49 18.42
C GLU A 86 16.54 -1.47 18.33
N ALA A 87 16.72 -2.29 19.38
CA ALA A 87 17.74 -3.33 19.39
C ALA A 87 17.38 -4.46 18.41
N GLN A 88 18.39 -5.01 17.75
CA GLN A 88 18.29 -6.12 16.80
C GLN A 88 19.06 -7.34 17.31
N GLU A 89 18.95 -8.46 16.59
CA GLU A 89 19.70 -9.67 16.92
C GLU A 89 20.20 -10.35 15.63
N TRP A 90 21.32 -11.06 15.74
CA TRP A 90 21.88 -11.83 14.63
C TRP A 90 20.96 -12.97 14.20
N GLN A 91 20.84 -13.15 12.89
CA GLN A 91 20.09 -14.24 12.27
C GLN A 91 21.05 -15.31 11.77
N SER A 92 20.73 -16.57 12.07
CA SER A 92 21.48 -17.73 11.58
C SER A 92 20.96 -18.14 10.20
N GLY A 93 21.84 -18.35 9.22
CA GLY A 93 21.48 -18.80 7.88
C GLY A 93 22.12 -20.14 7.49
N ALA A 94 21.89 -20.56 6.24
CA ALA A 94 22.57 -21.72 5.64
C ALA A 94 24.10 -21.57 5.68
N ASP A 95 24.84 -22.68 5.70
CA ASP A 95 26.31 -22.72 5.84
C ASP A 95 26.86 -22.07 7.12
N HIS A 96 26.05 -22.01 8.18
CA HIS A 96 26.44 -21.44 9.48
C HIS A 96 26.83 -19.96 9.44
N ARG A 97 26.33 -19.24 8.42
CA ARG A 97 26.50 -17.80 8.30
C ARG A 97 25.67 -17.06 9.33
N TRP A 98 26.16 -15.91 9.76
CA TRP A 98 25.42 -14.97 10.58
C TRP A 98 25.17 -13.67 9.80
N THR A 99 23.93 -13.19 9.82
CA THR A 99 23.51 -11.95 9.17
C THR A 99 22.85 -11.01 10.15
N MET A 100 23.08 -9.71 9.98
CA MET A 100 22.36 -8.64 10.68
C MET A 100 22.03 -7.57 9.65
N GLU A 101 20.80 -7.07 9.69
CA GLU A 101 20.35 -5.96 8.86
C GLU A 101 19.61 -4.94 9.72
N ARG A 102 19.86 -3.66 9.44
CA ARG A 102 19.19 -2.53 10.07
C ARG A 102 18.73 -1.53 9.02
N THR A 103 17.46 -1.15 9.10
CA THR A 103 16.94 0.04 8.41
C THR A 103 16.94 1.22 9.37
N LEU A 104 17.54 2.34 8.97
CA LEU A 104 17.57 3.59 9.71
C LEU A 104 16.33 4.46 9.38
N PRO A 105 15.98 5.44 10.24
CA PRO A 105 14.75 6.22 10.09
C PRO A 105 14.57 6.95 8.76
N ASN A 106 15.65 7.29 8.07
CA ASN A 106 15.63 7.94 6.75
C ASN A 106 15.69 6.97 5.56
N GLY A 107 15.57 5.66 5.79
CA GLY A 107 15.61 4.65 4.73
C GLY A 107 17.00 4.12 4.37
N ILE A 108 18.09 4.64 4.96
CA ILE A 108 19.41 4.00 4.82
C ILE A 108 19.35 2.60 5.42
N ARG A 109 19.77 1.58 4.67
CA ARG A 109 19.89 0.21 5.17
C ARG A 109 21.35 -0.21 5.24
N ILE A 110 21.71 -0.85 6.34
CA ILE A 110 23.06 -1.35 6.60
C ILE A 110 22.91 -2.82 6.92
N GLY A 111 23.72 -3.68 6.30
CA GLY A 111 23.75 -5.07 6.67
C GLY A 111 25.15 -5.66 6.69
N THR A 112 25.31 -6.70 7.48
CA THR A 112 26.57 -7.43 7.65
C THR A 112 26.35 -8.93 7.52
N LEU A 113 27.39 -9.60 7.05
CA LEU A 113 27.43 -11.04 6.84
C LEU A 113 28.78 -11.56 7.32
N ALA A 114 28.75 -12.65 8.09
CA ALA A 114 29.94 -13.39 8.49
C ALA A 114 29.77 -14.87 8.18
N VAL A 115 30.69 -15.42 7.39
CA VAL A 115 30.67 -16.84 6.98
C VAL A 115 31.91 -17.54 7.54
N PRO A 116 31.75 -18.51 8.46
CA PRO A 116 32.89 -19.23 9.00
C PRO A 116 33.42 -20.27 8.01
N ARG A 117 34.74 -20.28 7.80
CA ARG A 117 35.51 -21.27 7.04
C ARG A 117 36.47 -22.01 7.95
N GLY A 118 37.18 -23.00 7.42
CA GLY A 118 38.17 -23.82 8.15
C GLY A 118 39.25 -22.99 8.84
N ASP A 119 39.82 -22.02 8.11
CA ASP A 119 40.98 -21.23 8.52
C ASP A 119 40.70 -19.73 8.72
N HIS A 120 39.50 -19.24 8.34
CA HIS A 120 39.13 -17.83 8.43
C HIS A 120 37.62 -17.60 8.53
N ILE A 121 37.23 -16.36 8.77
CA ILE A 121 35.86 -15.86 8.60
C ILE A 121 35.87 -14.89 7.42
N GLU A 122 34.97 -15.12 6.47
CA GLU A 122 34.66 -14.17 5.40
C GLU A 122 33.66 -13.16 5.95
N LEU A 123 34.02 -11.88 5.89
CA LEU A 123 33.16 -10.80 6.36
C LEU A 123 32.71 -9.97 5.16
N MET A 124 31.49 -9.47 5.21
CA MET A 124 30.96 -8.52 4.24
C MET A 124 30.08 -7.50 4.95
N MET A 125 30.13 -6.27 4.48
CA MET A 125 29.14 -5.24 4.83
C MET A 125 28.55 -4.67 3.55
N TRP A 126 27.32 -4.21 3.62
CA TRP A 126 26.66 -3.50 2.55
C TRP A 126 25.86 -2.33 3.10
N LEU A 127 25.67 -1.31 2.25
CA LEU A 127 24.90 -0.12 2.55
C LEU A 127 24.04 0.24 1.35
N HIS A 128 22.72 0.32 1.56
CA HIS A 128 21.76 0.80 0.57
C HIS A 128 21.29 2.20 0.93
N ASN A 129 21.35 3.11 -0.04
CA ASN A 129 20.88 4.47 0.11
C ASN A 129 19.37 4.56 -0.22
N GLY A 130 18.52 4.47 0.81
CA GLY A 130 17.07 4.72 0.66
C GLY A 130 16.65 6.19 0.80
N THR A 131 17.60 7.13 0.83
CA THR A 131 17.30 8.57 0.84
C THR A 131 17.12 9.08 -0.59
N ASP A 132 16.66 10.33 -0.72
CA ASP A 132 16.49 11.03 -2.01
C ASP A 132 17.77 11.78 -2.46
N GLN A 133 18.82 11.82 -1.64
CA GLN A 133 20.08 12.52 -1.92
C GLN A 133 21.28 11.55 -1.95
N PRO A 134 22.36 11.88 -2.69
CA PRO A 134 23.59 11.11 -2.63
C PRO A 134 24.22 11.10 -1.23
N LEU A 135 24.75 9.94 -0.83
CA LEU A 135 25.55 9.79 0.38
C LEU A 135 27.04 9.77 0.03
N SER A 136 27.83 10.51 0.78
CA SER A 136 29.30 10.55 0.66
C SER A 136 29.97 10.50 2.04
N ASP A 137 31.30 10.46 2.07
CA ASP A 137 32.09 10.32 3.31
C ASP A 137 31.69 9.10 4.17
N LEU A 138 31.38 7.98 3.51
CA LEU A 138 30.83 6.77 4.12
C LEU A 138 31.89 5.92 4.85
N ARG A 139 32.43 6.45 5.94
CA ARG A 139 33.47 5.79 6.74
C ARG A 139 32.89 4.85 7.77
N VAL A 140 33.51 3.70 7.95
CA VAL A 140 33.12 2.68 8.93
C VAL A 140 34.26 2.47 9.91
N GLN A 141 33.94 2.37 11.20
CA GLN A 141 34.87 1.86 12.20
C GLN A 141 34.49 0.43 12.55
N ASN A 142 35.45 -0.49 12.41
CA ASN A 142 35.32 -1.89 12.79
C ASN A 142 36.32 -2.19 13.89
N CYS A 143 35.93 -2.96 14.90
CA CYS A 143 36.74 -3.20 16.09
C CYS A 143 36.79 -4.67 16.45
N VAL A 144 38.00 -5.22 16.60
CA VAL A 144 38.21 -6.58 17.11
C VAL A 144 38.75 -6.48 18.54
N MET A 145 37.91 -6.81 19.53
CA MET A 145 38.24 -6.70 20.95
C MET A 145 38.78 -8.03 21.49
N LEU A 146 39.91 -7.94 22.20
CA LEU A 146 40.73 -9.10 22.58
C LEU A 146 40.63 -9.48 24.07
N LYS A 147 39.70 -8.88 24.82
CA LYS A 147 39.55 -9.10 26.28
C LYS A 147 39.42 -10.58 26.65
N ALA A 148 38.67 -11.33 25.86
CA ALA A 148 38.40 -12.75 26.10
C ALA A 148 39.38 -13.69 25.38
N ALA A 149 40.37 -13.15 24.66
CA ALA A 149 41.41 -13.94 23.99
C ALA A 149 42.62 -14.06 24.92
N ARG A 150 42.77 -15.19 25.61
CA ARG A 150 43.86 -15.40 26.57
C ARG A 150 45.22 -15.20 25.89
N GLY A 151 46.07 -14.39 26.51
CA GLY A 151 47.40 -14.03 25.98
C GLY A 151 47.42 -12.80 25.06
N PHE A 152 46.28 -12.15 24.80
CA PHE A 152 46.19 -10.96 23.92
C PHE A 152 45.71 -9.69 24.64
N THR A 153 45.72 -9.69 25.98
CA THR A 153 45.14 -8.63 26.81
C THR A 153 46.11 -7.47 27.12
N ASP A 154 47.33 -7.51 26.58
CA ASP A 154 48.34 -6.48 26.79
C ASP A 154 47.89 -5.13 26.20
N GLN A 155 47.81 -4.09 27.05
CA GLN A 155 47.37 -2.73 26.71
C GLN A 155 48.52 -1.91 26.08
N SER A 156 49.09 -2.47 25.01
CA SER A 156 50.21 -1.89 24.27
C SER A 156 50.00 -2.09 22.76
N ASN A 157 50.79 -1.35 21.97
CA ASN A 157 50.91 -1.58 20.53
C ASN A 157 52.18 -2.37 20.16
N GLU A 158 53.03 -2.75 21.12
CA GLU A 158 54.30 -3.44 20.85
C GLU A 158 54.11 -4.83 20.25
N ASN A 159 52.99 -5.48 20.57
CA ASN A 159 52.61 -6.77 20.00
C ASN A 159 51.73 -6.65 18.76
N LYS A 160 51.60 -5.46 18.15
CA LYS A 160 50.72 -5.22 17.01
C LYS A 160 51.53 -5.05 15.72
N VAL A 161 50.99 -5.57 14.62
CA VAL A 161 51.51 -5.37 13.27
C VAL A 161 50.41 -4.76 12.43
N ILE A 162 50.67 -3.58 11.88
CA ILE A 162 49.76 -2.88 10.95
C ILE A 162 50.45 -2.83 9.59
N ARG A 163 49.81 -3.35 8.54
CA ARG A 163 50.37 -3.41 7.18
C ARG A 163 49.26 -3.32 6.14
N GLY A 164 49.13 -2.17 5.48
CA GLY A 164 48.06 -1.93 4.52
C GLY A 164 46.68 -2.15 5.15
N ASN A 165 45.87 -3.03 4.57
CA ASN A 165 44.54 -3.38 5.09
C ASN A 165 44.58 -4.19 6.40
N TYR A 166 45.74 -4.73 6.80
CA TYR A 166 45.82 -5.69 7.90
C TYR A 166 46.17 -5.02 9.23
N ALA A 167 45.46 -5.45 10.27
CA ALA A 167 45.84 -5.26 11.66
C ALA A 167 45.93 -6.63 12.34
N ALA A 168 47.07 -6.92 12.98
CA ALA A 168 47.32 -8.19 13.65
C ALA A 168 47.87 -7.97 15.06
N ALA A 169 47.50 -8.85 16.00
CA ALA A 169 48.05 -8.89 17.35
C ALA A 169 48.78 -10.21 17.59
N ARG A 170 49.94 -10.16 18.26
CA ARG A 170 50.70 -11.31 18.74
C ARG A 170 50.36 -11.65 20.18
N SER A 171 50.31 -12.94 20.51
CA SER A 171 50.20 -13.41 21.90
C SER A 171 51.43 -13.03 22.74
N ALA A 172 51.24 -12.94 24.05
CA ALA A 172 52.32 -12.68 25.03
C ALA A 172 53.40 -13.76 25.02
N GLU A 173 53.02 -15.03 24.85
CA GLU A 173 53.96 -16.17 24.75
C GLU A 173 54.72 -16.21 23.42
N GLY A 174 54.31 -15.38 22.44
CA GLY A 174 54.78 -15.45 21.06
C GLY A 174 54.15 -16.61 20.29
N GLY A 175 54.29 -16.57 18.97
CA GLY A 175 53.89 -17.67 18.08
C GLY A 175 52.39 -17.79 17.76
N ARG A 176 51.50 -16.99 18.35
CA ARG A 176 50.07 -16.96 17.97
C ARG A 176 49.62 -15.57 17.58
N TRP A 177 48.72 -15.50 16.61
CA TRP A 177 48.27 -14.25 16.01
C TRP A 177 46.76 -14.21 15.78
N ILE A 178 46.17 -13.03 15.96
CA ILE A 178 44.80 -12.70 15.57
C ILE A 178 44.90 -11.63 14.49
N ILE A 179 44.26 -11.84 13.34
CA ILE A 179 44.41 -11.02 12.14
C ILE A 179 43.03 -10.54 11.69
N THR A 180 42.90 -9.25 11.39
CA THR A 180 41.71 -8.67 10.75
C THR A 180 42.12 -7.76 9.59
N ALA A 181 41.31 -7.74 8.53
CA ALA A 181 41.49 -6.84 7.40
C ALA A 181 40.17 -6.50 6.72
N TRP A 182 40.06 -5.29 6.17
CA TRP A 182 38.92 -4.82 5.40
C TRP A 182 39.34 -4.08 4.14
N ASP A 183 38.50 -4.12 3.10
CA ASP A 183 38.73 -3.48 1.82
C ASP A 183 37.41 -2.98 1.17
N PRO A 184 37.39 -1.78 0.56
CA PRO A 184 38.44 -0.75 0.53
C PRO A 184 38.76 -0.18 1.91
N LEU A 185 40.03 0.17 2.13
CA LEU A 185 40.52 0.66 3.43
C LEU A 185 40.40 2.18 3.53
N HIS A 186 39.87 2.66 4.66
CA HIS A 186 40.06 4.04 5.11
C HIS A 186 41.34 4.18 5.92
N ARG A 187 41.49 3.34 6.96
CA ARG A 187 42.69 3.28 7.81
C ARG A 187 42.79 1.96 8.57
N ALA A 188 44.00 1.53 8.90
CA ALA A 188 44.24 0.44 9.86
C ALA A 188 45.06 0.97 11.04
N TRP A 189 44.70 0.59 12.27
CA TRP A 189 45.32 1.10 13.49
C TRP A 189 45.04 0.21 14.71
N ALA A 190 45.65 0.55 15.85
CA ALA A 190 45.42 -0.11 17.14
C ALA A 190 45.48 0.93 18.27
N ASN A 191 44.72 0.69 19.34
CA ASN A 191 44.56 1.64 20.44
C ASN A 191 45.24 1.09 21.73
N PRO A 192 46.34 1.66 22.25
CA PRO A 192 47.01 1.07 23.42
C PRO A 192 46.10 0.91 24.66
N PRO A 193 45.28 1.91 25.07
CA PRO A 193 44.34 1.77 26.18
C PRO A 193 43.26 0.70 26.01
N CYS A 194 42.99 0.26 24.79
CA CYS A 194 42.04 -0.80 24.47
C CYS A 194 42.65 -1.66 23.37
N PRO A 195 43.24 -2.83 23.67
CA PRO A 195 44.19 -3.53 22.78
C PRO A 195 43.51 -4.23 21.58
N CYS A 196 42.46 -3.62 21.05
CA CYS A 196 41.73 -4.01 19.87
C CYS A 196 42.51 -3.74 18.59
N LEU A 197 42.06 -4.41 17.53
CA LEU A 197 42.55 -4.25 16.17
C LEU A 197 41.51 -3.50 15.35
N HIS A 198 41.95 -2.51 14.59
CA HIS A 198 41.11 -1.75 13.68
C HIS A 198 41.64 -1.89 12.25
N SER A 199 40.74 -2.31 11.37
CA SER A 199 40.88 -2.16 9.93
C SER A 199 39.56 -1.56 9.48
N ASP A 200 39.55 -0.24 9.41
CA ASP A 200 38.37 0.61 9.22
C ASP A 200 38.17 0.82 7.71
N PRO A 201 37.10 0.29 7.11
CA PRO A 201 36.83 0.50 5.69
C PRO A 201 36.07 1.81 5.40
N GLN A 202 36.00 2.15 4.11
CA GLN A 202 35.13 3.23 3.62
C GLN A 202 34.36 2.75 2.40
N PHE A 203 33.03 2.89 2.44
CA PHE A 203 32.21 2.66 1.26
C PHE A 203 32.49 3.75 0.22
N PRO A 204 32.43 3.44 -1.09
CA PRO A 204 32.31 4.45 -2.12
C PRO A 204 31.06 5.32 -1.92
N ASP A 205 31.06 6.54 -2.46
CA ASP A 205 29.87 7.39 -2.51
C ASP A 205 28.68 6.64 -3.16
N CYS A 206 27.48 6.80 -2.60
CA CYS A 206 26.31 5.97 -2.88
C CYS A 206 25.13 6.83 -3.32
N ALA A 207 24.71 6.70 -4.59
CA ALA A 207 23.56 7.44 -5.13
C ALA A 207 22.22 6.93 -4.55
N PRO A 208 21.13 7.73 -4.61
CA PRO A 208 19.79 7.26 -4.24
C PRO A 208 19.42 5.95 -4.92
N GLY A 209 18.91 4.99 -4.16
CA GLY A 209 18.54 3.65 -4.62
C GLY A 209 19.71 2.69 -4.86
N GLU A 210 20.96 3.15 -4.74
CA GLU A 210 22.15 2.31 -4.95
C GLU A 210 22.54 1.52 -3.70
N THR A 211 23.27 0.41 -3.89
CA THR A 211 23.89 -0.37 -2.82
C THR A 211 25.40 -0.50 -3.04
N LYS A 212 26.19 -0.24 -1.99
CA LYS A 212 27.64 -0.42 -1.97
C LYS A 212 28.05 -1.52 -1.01
N TYR A 213 29.27 -2.04 -1.20
CA TYR A 213 29.75 -3.23 -0.50
C TYR A 213 31.19 -3.05 0.00
N LEU A 214 31.48 -3.73 1.12
CA LEU A 214 32.80 -3.87 1.71
C LEU A 214 33.07 -5.35 1.98
N ARG A 215 34.33 -5.75 1.86
CA ARG A 215 34.80 -7.11 2.17
C ARG A 215 35.73 -7.07 3.36
N GLY A 216 35.69 -8.12 4.16
CA GLY A 216 36.58 -8.28 5.31
C GLY A 216 37.05 -9.70 5.48
N TRP A 217 38.10 -9.82 6.26
CA TRP A 217 38.78 -11.06 6.59
C TRP A 217 39.09 -11.07 8.09
N PHE A 218 38.84 -12.20 8.73
CA PHE A 218 39.32 -12.45 10.08
C PHE A 218 39.89 -13.86 10.18
N SER A 219 41.08 -14.02 10.77
CA SER A 219 41.67 -15.35 10.96
C SER A 219 42.58 -15.42 12.19
N PHE A 220 42.92 -16.66 12.54
CA PHE A 220 43.94 -16.99 13.52
C PHE A 220 45.14 -17.61 12.82
N TYR A 221 46.34 -17.38 13.34
CA TYR A 221 47.56 -17.97 12.82
C TYR A 221 48.49 -18.41 13.96
N GLU A 222 49.17 -19.54 13.77
CA GLU A 222 50.19 -20.06 14.70
C GLU A 222 51.50 -20.24 13.94
N GLY A 223 52.50 -19.44 14.30
CA GLY A 223 53.79 -19.36 13.62
C GLY A 223 54.58 -18.10 13.97
N ALA A 224 55.88 -18.13 13.65
CA ALA A 224 56.79 -17.01 13.89
C ALA A 224 56.80 -15.98 12.74
N ASP A 225 56.52 -16.42 11.50
CA ASP A 225 56.55 -15.58 10.31
C ASP A 225 55.17 -14.98 10.01
N ILE A 226 54.87 -13.84 10.63
CA ILE A 226 53.63 -13.10 10.36
C ILE A 226 53.63 -12.44 8.98
N GLN A 227 54.80 -12.04 8.46
CA GLN A 227 54.86 -11.37 7.16
C GLN A 227 54.50 -12.34 6.04
N GLY A 228 55.07 -13.54 6.07
CA GLY A 228 54.72 -14.61 5.14
C GLY A 228 53.25 -15.02 5.23
N GLU A 229 52.65 -15.03 6.43
CA GLU A 229 51.21 -15.30 6.57
C GLU A 229 50.33 -14.20 5.96
N LEU A 230 50.67 -12.93 6.19
CA LEU A 230 49.92 -11.83 5.58
C LEU A 230 50.07 -11.84 4.04
N ASP A 231 51.23 -12.23 3.51
CA ASP A 231 51.45 -12.42 2.07
C ASP A 231 50.66 -13.61 1.53
N ARG A 232 50.56 -14.72 2.28
CA ARG A 232 49.71 -15.87 1.94
C ARG A 232 48.25 -15.45 1.86
N ILE A 233 47.75 -14.71 2.86
CA ILE A 233 46.36 -14.21 2.87
C ILE A 233 46.13 -13.31 1.66
N GLU A 234 47.04 -12.37 1.37
CA GLU A 234 46.94 -11.52 0.17
C GLU A 234 46.86 -12.37 -1.11
N GLY A 235 47.70 -13.40 -1.22
CA GLY A 235 47.75 -14.36 -2.32
C GLY A 235 46.49 -15.21 -2.51
N THR A 236 45.59 -15.28 -1.52
CA THR A 236 44.25 -15.91 -1.70
C THR A 236 43.35 -15.13 -2.64
N GLY A 237 43.69 -13.87 -2.95
CA GLY A 237 42.85 -12.99 -3.75
C GLY A 237 41.57 -12.55 -3.04
N TRP A 238 41.51 -12.62 -1.70
CA TRP A 238 40.30 -12.27 -0.95
C TRP A 238 39.76 -10.86 -1.26
N LYS A 239 40.65 -9.90 -1.58
CA LYS A 239 40.27 -8.55 -2.00
C LYS A 239 39.55 -8.51 -3.35
N SER A 240 39.76 -9.51 -4.19
CA SER A 240 39.10 -9.63 -5.50
C SER A 240 37.82 -10.46 -5.48
N ARG A 241 37.43 -11.01 -4.30
CA ARG A 241 36.18 -11.77 -4.16
C ARG A 241 34.99 -10.93 -4.59
N VAL A 242 34.07 -11.54 -5.33
CA VAL A 242 32.84 -10.90 -5.77
C VAL A 242 31.99 -10.56 -4.53
N LEU A 243 31.75 -9.27 -4.32
CA LEU A 243 30.90 -8.76 -3.27
C LEU A 243 29.47 -8.67 -3.76
N GLN A 244 28.63 -9.63 -3.38
CA GLN A 244 27.20 -9.59 -3.65
C GLN A 244 26.45 -9.91 -2.37
N HIS A 245 25.50 -9.04 -2.01
CA HIS A 245 24.43 -9.43 -1.09
C HIS A 245 23.59 -10.48 -1.80
N ARG A 246 23.70 -11.73 -1.34
CA ARG A 246 23.16 -12.90 -2.04
C ARG A 246 21.63 -12.95 -1.86
N THR A 247 20.93 -12.20 -2.69
CA THR A 247 19.52 -12.43 -3.03
C THR A 247 19.47 -13.31 -4.27
N ALA A 248 18.55 -14.27 -4.33
CA ALA A 248 18.30 -14.96 -5.59
C ALA A 248 17.60 -14.00 -6.55
N ASN A 249 18.02 -14.02 -7.82
CA ASN A 249 17.28 -13.41 -8.91
C ASN A 249 16.04 -14.28 -9.16
N VAL A 250 14.88 -13.84 -8.68
CA VAL A 250 13.62 -14.42 -9.12
C VAL A 250 13.14 -13.64 -10.32
N SER A 251 13.05 -14.31 -11.46
CA SER A 251 12.52 -13.73 -12.70
C SER A 251 11.13 -14.28 -12.97
N GLY A 252 10.31 -13.59 -13.75
CA GLY A 252 9.05 -14.17 -14.18
C GLY A 252 8.30 -13.41 -15.23
N THR A 253 7.21 -14.01 -15.68
CA THR A 253 6.28 -13.43 -16.67
C THR A 253 4.85 -13.53 -16.15
N ILE A 254 4.04 -12.54 -16.52
CA ILE A 254 2.59 -12.56 -16.30
C ILE A 254 1.94 -12.61 -17.68
N VAL A 255 1.18 -13.68 -17.94
CA VAL A 255 0.61 -13.96 -19.25
C VAL A 255 -0.88 -14.25 -19.17
N ASP A 256 -1.59 -13.95 -20.25
CA ASP A 256 -2.93 -14.47 -20.48
C ASP A 256 -2.88 -15.99 -20.62
N ALA A 257 -3.70 -16.71 -19.85
CA ALA A 257 -3.64 -18.17 -19.77
C ALA A 257 -3.98 -18.87 -21.09
N ASP A 258 -4.77 -18.23 -21.96
CA ASP A 258 -5.26 -18.84 -23.21
C ASP A 258 -4.37 -18.49 -24.40
N SER A 259 -3.98 -17.22 -24.53
CA SER A 259 -3.21 -16.73 -25.67
C SER A 259 -1.69 -16.76 -25.43
N GLY A 260 -1.24 -16.81 -24.18
CA GLY A 260 0.17 -16.71 -23.81
C GLY A 260 0.76 -15.30 -23.96
N VAL A 261 -0.05 -14.31 -24.35
CA VAL A 261 0.38 -12.91 -24.49
C VAL A 261 0.72 -12.34 -23.11
N MET A 262 1.84 -11.62 -23.01
CA MET A 262 2.21 -10.92 -21.78
C MET A 262 1.20 -9.82 -21.45
N LEU A 263 0.84 -9.72 -20.17
CA LEU A 263 -0.15 -8.76 -19.69
C LEU A 263 0.49 -7.80 -18.67
N PRO A 264 0.13 -6.51 -18.71
CA PRO A 264 0.33 -5.65 -17.55
C PRO A 264 -0.53 -6.16 -16.39
N ALA A 265 -0.03 -6.10 -15.17
CA ALA A 265 -0.75 -6.61 -14.02
C ALA A 265 -0.18 -6.08 -12.70
N ARG A 266 -0.99 -6.15 -11.66
CA ARG A 266 -0.56 -5.98 -10.29
C ARG A 266 0.10 -7.28 -9.79
N LEU A 267 1.25 -7.17 -9.15
CA LEU A 267 1.99 -8.29 -8.56
C LEU A 267 2.24 -8.05 -7.07
N TYR A 268 1.89 -9.05 -6.28
CA TYR A 268 2.27 -9.19 -4.88
C TYR A 268 3.38 -10.23 -4.77
N VAL A 269 4.43 -9.94 -3.99
CA VAL A 269 5.43 -10.94 -3.61
C VAL A 269 5.55 -10.93 -2.10
N GLN A 270 4.97 -11.97 -1.47
CA GLN A 270 4.86 -12.09 -0.03
C GLN A 270 5.75 -13.20 0.51
N ARG A 271 6.47 -12.97 1.60
CA ARG A 271 7.19 -14.01 2.35
C ARG A 271 6.25 -14.73 3.33
N LEU A 272 6.37 -16.04 3.44
CA LEU A 272 5.43 -16.91 4.17
C LEU A 272 6.00 -17.51 5.47
N ASP A 273 7.32 -17.49 5.68
CA ASP A 273 8.01 -18.26 6.73
C ASP A 273 8.62 -17.44 7.87
N GLU A 274 8.69 -16.11 7.78
CA GLU A 274 9.21 -15.24 8.84
C GLU A 274 8.32 -14.03 9.12
N GLY A 275 8.34 -13.53 10.37
CA GLY A 275 7.67 -12.30 10.80
C GLY A 275 8.44 -11.00 10.48
N GLY A 276 9.42 -11.04 9.56
CA GLY A 276 10.22 -9.89 9.10
C GLY A 276 9.52 -9.06 8.01
N GLN A 277 10.28 -8.44 7.08
CA GLN A 277 9.71 -7.72 5.92
C GLN A 277 8.84 -8.70 5.10
N PRO A 278 7.50 -8.58 5.11
CA PRO A 278 6.66 -9.59 4.48
C PRO A 278 6.55 -9.39 2.97
N TRP A 279 6.96 -8.24 2.44
CA TRP A 279 6.61 -7.80 1.09
C TRP A 279 7.82 -7.32 0.30
N PHE A 280 7.89 -7.76 -0.94
CA PHE A 280 8.94 -7.44 -1.90
C PHE A 280 8.33 -6.88 -3.17
N PHE A 281 9.03 -5.95 -3.81
CA PHE A 281 8.55 -5.26 -4.99
C PHE A 281 9.42 -5.63 -6.18
N ALA A 282 8.80 -6.21 -7.21
CA ALA A 282 9.47 -6.53 -8.46
C ALA A 282 9.72 -5.26 -9.29
N SER A 283 10.67 -5.36 -10.21
CA SER A 283 10.95 -4.37 -11.24
C SER A 283 10.73 -5.01 -12.62
N SER A 284 10.45 -4.19 -13.64
CA SER A 284 10.47 -4.68 -15.02
C SER A 284 11.92 -4.98 -15.43
N VAL A 285 12.13 -6.10 -16.14
CA VAL A 285 13.41 -6.42 -16.77
C VAL A 285 13.68 -5.49 -17.95
N ASN A 286 12.62 -5.02 -18.63
CA ASN A 286 12.74 -4.04 -19.69
C ASN A 286 12.95 -2.64 -19.09
N PRO A 287 14.06 -1.94 -19.37
CA PRO A 287 14.31 -0.59 -18.83
C PRO A 287 13.29 0.45 -19.29
N ALA A 288 12.59 0.22 -20.41
CA ALA A 288 11.49 1.06 -20.87
C ALA A 288 10.13 0.65 -20.29
N GLY A 289 10.06 -0.49 -19.61
CA GLY A 289 8.87 -0.95 -18.90
C GLY A 289 8.65 -0.18 -17.60
N SER A 290 7.42 -0.25 -17.09
CA SER A 290 7.02 0.47 -15.88
C SER A 290 6.86 -0.47 -14.69
N ALA A 291 7.30 -0.03 -13.52
CA ALA A 291 7.04 -0.68 -12.23
C ALA A 291 6.62 0.39 -11.21
N VAL A 292 5.31 0.50 -10.94
CA VAL A 292 4.78 1.47 -9.98
C VAL A 292 4.56 0.78 -8.64
N VAL A 293 5.40 1.10 -7.67
CA VAL A 293 5.32 0.55 -6.31
C VAL A 293 4.18 1.19 -5.55
N TYR A 294 3.37 0.37 -4.90
CA TYR A 294 2.37 0.77 -3.93
C TYR A 294 2.71 0.18 -2.57
N ASN A 295 2.98 1.04 -1.59
CA ASN A 295 3.35 0.63 -0.24
C ASN A 295 2.63 1.52 0.78
N ARG A 296 1.40 1.14 1.13
CA ARG A 296 0.53 1.93 2.01
C ARG A 296 0.05 1.09 3.18
N GLN A 297 0.07 1.69 4.36
CA GLN A 297 -0.56 1.17 5.57
C GLN A 297 -1.22 2.33 6.30
N VAL A 298 -2.42 2.13 6.81
CA VAL A 298 -3.08 3.16 7.63
C VAL A 298 -2.48 3.11 9.02
N ALA A 299 -1.94 4.27 9.46
CA ALA A 299 -1.34 4.41 10.77
C ALA A 299 -2.28 3.94 11.89
N GLY A 300 -1.77 3.10 12.79
CA GLY A 300 -2.55 2.55 13.90
C GLY A 300 -3.48 1.39 13.53
N THR A 301 -3.42 0.86 12.30
CA THR A 301 -4.21 -0.30 11.88
C THR A 301 -3.32 -1.39 11.26
N VAL A 302 -3.85 -2.62 11.19
CA VAL A 302 -3.24 -3.74 10.47
C VAL A 302 -3.54 -3.72 8.95
N SER A 303 -4.25 -2.70 8.47
CA SER A 303 -4.68 -2.61 7.09
C SER A 303 -3.56 -2.08 6.20
N GLU A 304 -3.00 -2.96 5.36
CA GLU A 304 -1.87 -2.67 4.49
C GLU A 304 -2.08 -3.19 3.07
N GLU A 305 -1.64 -2.39 2.10
CA GLU A 305 -1.69 -2.69 0.67
C GLU A 305 -0.29 -2.50 0.08
N ARG A 306 0.32 -3.60 -0.36
CA ARG A 306 1.73 -3.64 -0.77
C ARG A 306 1.91 -4.47 -2.03
N HIS A 307 2.05 -3.80 -3.17
CA HIS A 307 2.20 -4.44 -4.48
C HIS A 307 3.01 -3.58 -5.44
N VAL A 308 3.28 -4.10 -6.63
CA VAL A 308 3.78 -3.34 -7.77
C VAL A 308 2.86 -3.51 -8.97
N ALA A 309 2.51 -2.43 -9.65
CA ALA A 309 1.86 -2.47 -10.97
C ALA A 309 2.94 -2.51 -12.05
N LEU A 310 2.94 -3.58 -12.86
CA LEU A 310 3.95 -3.87 -13.87
C LEU A 310 3.40 -3.67 -15.27
N SER A 311 4.25 -3.21 -16.19
CA SER A 311 4.00 -3.28 -17.63
C SER A 311 4.00 -4.74 -18.13
N ALA A 312 3.61 -4.93 -19.39
CA ALA A 312 3.52 -6.23 -20.06
C ALA A 312 4.90 -6.80 -20.44
N ASP A 313 5.83 -6.84 -19.49
CA ASP A 313 7.22 -7.28 -19.66
C ASP A 313 7.57 -8.36 -18.62
N PRO A 314 8.65 -9.13 -18.83
CA PRO A 314 9.21 -9.93 -17.76
C PRO A 314 9.58 -9.07 -16.55
N PHE A 315 9.41 -9.62 -15.36
CA PHE A 315 9.77 -8.96 -14.10
C PHE A 315 10.93 -9.68 -13.41
N GLN A 316 11.61 -8.95 -12.53
CA GLN A 316 12.63 -9.51 -11.64
C GLN A 316 12.49 -8.95 -10.22
N VAL A 317 12.78 -9.78 -9.23
CA VAL A 317 12.80 -9.40 -7.81
C VAL A 317 13.94 -10.12 -7.09
N GLN A 318 14.61 -9.40 -6.22
CA GLN A 318 15.69 -9.91 -5.38
C GLN A 318 15.10 -10.42 -4.08
N LEU A 319 15.20 -11.73 -3.82
CA LEU A 319 14.63 -12.35 -2.63
C LEU A 319 15.70 -13.07 -1.79
N PRO A 320 15.72 -12.89 -0.46
CA PRO A 320 16.46 -13.77 0.45
C PRO A 320 15.99 -15.23 0.36
N ALA A 321 16.77 -16.16 0.90
CA ALA A 321 16.32 -17.55 1.04
C ALA A 321 15.06 -17.62 1.93
N GLY A 322 14.07 -18.42 1.53
CA GLY A 322 12.80 -18.56 2.23
C GLY A 322 11.64 -18.99 1.33
N ARG A 323 10.45 -19.12 1.92
CA ARG A 323 9.20 -19.45 1.22
C ARG A 323 8.40 -18.21 0.89
N TYR A 324 7.90 -18.14 -0.35
CA TYR A 324 7.21 -16.97 -0.89
C TYR A 324 5.92 -17.36 -1.62
N ARG A 325 5.03 -16.38 -1.75
CA ARG A 325 3.85 -16.40 -2.62
C ARG A 325 3.89 -15.21 -3.56
N ALA A 326 3.87 -15.47 -4.86
CA ALA A 326 3.60 -14.49 -5.89
C ALA A 326 2.11 -14.53 -6.25
N THR A 327 1.43 -13.38 -6.25
CA THR A 327 0.03 -13.27 -6.70
C THR A 327 -0.09 -12.18 -7.76
N ALA A 328 -0.49 -12.55 -8.98
CA ALA A 328 -0.81 -11.60 -10.05
C ALA A 328 -2.31 -11.35 -10.12
N GLN A 329 -2.70 -10.10 -10.31
CA GLN A 329 -4.09 -9.64 -10.46
C GLN A 329 -4.20 -8.63 -11.60
N ARG A 330 -5.32 -8.69 -12.35
CA ARG A 330 -5.65 -7.75 -13.42
C ARG A 330 -7.15 -7.48 -13.39
N GLY A 331 -7.54 -6.40 -12.71
CA GLY A 331 -8.93 -5.97 -12.62
C GLY A 331 -9.88 -7.02 -12.04
N LYS A 332 -11.14 -7.00 -12.50
CA LYS A 332 -12.21 -7.89 -12.02
C LYS A 332 -12.62 -8.97 -13.02
N GLU A 333 -12.05 -8.97 -14.23
CA GLU A 333 -12.42 -9.87 -15.34
C GLU A 333 -11.49 -11.08 -15.48
N TYR A 334 -10.46 -11.17 -14.63
CA TYR A 334 -9.50 -12.26 -14.56
C TYR A 334 -9.55 -12.97 -13.21
N VAL A 335 -9.34 -14.28 -13.23
CA VAL A 335 -9.02 -15.05 -12.04
C VAL A 335 -7.57 -14.75 -11.62
N PRO A 336 -7.30 -14.36 -10.36
CA PRO A 336 -5.94 -14.16 -9.85
C PRO A 336 -5.07 -15.39 -10.03
N ALA A 337 -3.82 -15.20 -10.43
CA ALA A 337 -2.83 -16.26 -10.51
C ALA A 337 -1.99 -16.27 -9.24
N VAL A 338 -1.86 -17.42 -8.58
CA VAL A 338 -1.09 -17.57 -7.34
C VAL A 338 -0.06 -18.67 -7.52
N VAL A 339 1.20 -18.39 -7.19
CA VAL A 339 2.30 -19.37 -7.20
C VAL A 339 3.04 -19.26 -5.87
N GLU A 340 3.14 -20.36 -5.14
CA GLU A 340 4.05 -20.49 -4.00
C GLU A 340 5.36 -21.13 -4.45
N PHE A 341 6.47 -20.60 -3.96
CA PHE A 341 7.81 -21.05 -4.35
C PHE A 341 8.80 -20.88 -3.21
N GLU A 342 9.94 -21.55 -3.30
CA GLU A 342 11.02 -21.49 -2.33
C GLU A 342 12.28 -20.94 -3.00
N VAL A 343 12.97 -20.07 -2.29
CA VAL A 343 14.29 -19.56 -2.67
C VAL A 343 15.33 -20.25 -1.81
N VAL A 344 16.24 -20.99 -2.45
CA VAL A 344 17.32 -21.72 -1.77
C VAL A 344 18.67 -21.17 -2.27
N GLY A 345 19.38 -20.45 -1.40
CA GLY A 345 20.68 -19.87 -1.73
C GLY A 345 20.61 -18.87 -2.90
N GLU A 346 21.39 -19.14 -3.95
CA GLU A 346 21.48 -18.31 -5.18
C GLU A 346 20.72 -18.90 -6.37
N GLN A 347 19.91 -19.94 -6.15
CA GLN A 347 19.20 -20.60 -7.22
C GLN A 347 18.25 -19.61 -7.91
N GLN A 348 18.42 -19.43 -9.23
CA GLN A 348 17.47 -18.68 -10.04
C GLN A 348 16.12 -19.39 -10.02
N VAL A 349 15.07 -18.63 -9.75
CA VAL A 349 13.68 -19.09 -9.80
C VAL A 349 13.00 -18.36 -10.93
N ASP A 350 12.48 -19.10 -11.91
CA ASP A 350 11.71 -18.55 -13.02
C ASP A 350 10.21 -18.85 -12.81
N LEU A 351 9.41 -17.80 -12.71
CA LEU A 351 7.98 -17.86 -12.47
C LEU A 351 7.20 -17.59 -13.74
N GLN A 352 6.08 -18.28 -13.92
CA GLN A 352 5.07 -17.92 -14.91
C GLN A 352 3.70 -17.87 -14.23
N LEU A 353 3.14 -16.66 -14.12
CA LEU A 353 1.79 -16.44 -13.59
C LEU A 353 0.80 -16.34 -14.76
N LYS A 354 -0.19 -17.24 -14.79
CA LYS A 354 -1.17 -17.34 -15.87
C LYS A 354 -2.52 -16.80 -15.43
N LEU A 355 -2.86 -15.59 -15.87
CA LEU A 355 -4.15 -14.96 -15.61
C LEU A 355 -5.20 -15.49 -16.57
N LYS A 356 -6.25 -16.13 -16.05
CA LYS A 356 -7.36 -16.64 -16.86
C LYS A 356 -8.47 -15.61 -16.93
N ARG A 357 -8.67 -14.99 -18.10
CA ARG A 357 -9.85 -14.16 -18.34
C ARG A 357 -11.10 -15.03 -18.36
N PHE A 358 -12.16 -14.59 -17.71
CA PHE A 358 -13.44 -15.32 -17.69
C PHE A 358 -14.60 -14.54 -18.30
N VAL A 359 -14.44 -13.24 -18.52
CA VAL A 359 -15.41 -12.38 -19.21
C VAL A 359 -14.68 -11.25 -19.94
N ARG A 360 -15.29 -10.71 -20.99
CA ARG A 360 -14.90 -9.46 -21.63
C ARG A 360 -16.09 -8.51 -21.55
N MET A 361 -16.11 -7.67 -20.53
CA MET A 361 -17.22 -6.73 -20.32
C MET A 361 -17.32 -5.73 -21.48
N SER A 362 -16.18 -5.35 -22.06
CA SER A 362 -16.14 -4.46 -23.23
C SER A 362 -16.80 -5.04 -24.48
N GLU A 363 -16.73 -6.35 -24.71
CA GLU A 363 -17.46 -7.02 -25.81
C GLU A 363 -18.99 -6.99 -25.58
N GLN A 364 -19.43 -6.74 -24.34
CA GLN A 364 -20.83 -6.53 -23.95
C GLN A 364 -21.17 -5.03 -23.80
N GLY A 365 -20.27 -4.15 -24.22
CA GLY A 365 -20.41 -2.70 -24.20
C GLY A 365 -20.15 -2.03 -22.86
N TRP A 366 -19.70 -2.77 -21.84
CA TRP A 366 -19.44 -2.27 -20.49
C TRP A 366 -17.96 -1.91 -20.29
N TYR A 367 -17.70 -0.68 -19.83
CA TYR A 367 -16.35 -0.16 -19.61
C TYR A 367 -16.23 0.39 -18.18
N SER A 368 -15.16 -0.02 -17.50
CA SER A 368 -14.92 0.30 -16.09
C SER A 368 -14.33 1.69 -15.88
N GLY A 369 -14.58 2.28 -14.71
CA GLY A 369 -13.91 3.49 -14.27
C GLY A 369 -13.78 3.61 -12.76
N ASP A 370 -12.82 4.43 -12.36
CA ASP A 370 -12.56 4.87 -10.99
C ASP A 370 -12.57 6.40 -10.99
N VAL A 371 -13.55 6.98 -10.31
CA VAL A 371 -13.81 8.42 -10.38
C VAL A 371 -13.05 9.22 -9.31
N HIS A 372 -12.33 8.56 -8.39
CA HIS A 372 -11.60 9.19 -7.28
C HIS A 372 -10.19 8.61 -7.15
N LEU A 373 -9.20 9.24 -7.82
CA LEU A 373 -7.80 8.84 -7.74
C LEU A 373 -6.90 9.96 -7.19
N HIS A 374 -6.11 9.66 -6.16
CA HIS A 374 -5.02 10.52 -5.67
C HIS A 374 -3.66 9.97 -6.10
N ARG A 375 -3.52 9.67 -7.39
CA ARG A 375 -2.30 9.13 -7.98
C ARG A 375 -1.59 10.20 -8.81
N PRO A 376 -0.24 10.29 -8.77
CA PRO A 376 0.49 11.17 -9.67
C PRO A 376 0.17 10.85 -11.13
N MET A 377 -0.06 11.88 -11.96
CA MET A 377 -0.40 11.71 -13.38
C MET A 377 0.54 10.77 -14.15
N ALA A 378 1.84 10.78 -13.81
CA ALA A 378 2.85 9.94 -14.46
C ALA A 378 2.66 8.43 -14.19
N GLU A 379 2.02 8.07 -13.06
CA GLU A 379 1.81 6.68 -12.68
C GLU A 379 0.52 6.09 -13.27
N ILE A 380 -0.49 6.95 -13.53
CA ILE A 380 -1.84 6.52 -13.93
C ILE A 380 -1.86 5.63 -15.17
N PRO A 381 -1.10 5.89 -16.26
CA PRO A 381 -1.10 5.01 -17.43
C PRO A 381 -0.78 3.54 -17.09
N ALA A 382 0.25 3.31 -16.27
CA ALA A 382 0.63 1.97 -15.85
C ALA A 382 -0.44 1.32 -14.96
N LEU A 383 -1.07 2.12 -14.08
CA LEU A 383 -2.13 1.66 -13.18
C LEU A 383 -3.40 1.26 -13.95
N LEU A 384 -3.84 2.07 -14.91
CA LEU A 384 -5.00 1.75 -15.75
C LEU A 384 -4.78 0.45 -16.52
N LEU A 385 -3.60 0.30 -17.11
CA LEU A 385 -3.24 -0.91 -17.86
C LEU A 385 -3.13 -2.14 -16.95
N ALA A 386 -2.53 -2.03 -15.75
CA ALA A 386 -2.38 -3.15 -14.82
C ALA A 386 -3.72 -3.62 -14.23
N GLU A 387 -4.68 -2.71 -14.04
CA GLU A 387 -6.00 -3.00 -13.47
C GLU A 387 -7.10 -3.27 -14.52
N ASP A 388 -6.74 -3.24 -15.81
CA ASP A 388 -7.68 -3.25 -16.95
C ASP A 388 -8.83 -2.27 -16.72
N LEU A 389 -8.48 -1.06 -16.27
CA LEU A 389 -9.40 -0.01 -15.84
C LEU A 389 -9.56 1.03 -16.95
N ASN A 390 -10.73 1.07 -17.59
CA ASN A 390 -10.90 1.83 -18.84
C ASN A 390 -10.84 3.34 -18.65
N VAL A 391 -11.34 3.87 -17.53
CA VAL A 391 -11.40 5.32 -17.28
C VAL A 391 -10.86 5.65 -15.88
N GLY A 392 -9.91 6.58 -15.80
CA GLY A 392 -9.40 7.10 -14.52
C GLY A 392 -9.58 8.61 -14.40
N LEU A 393 -10.13 9.07 -13.27
CA LEU A 393 -10.30 10.50 -12.96
C LEU A 393 -9.43 10.89 -11.76
N PRO A 394 -8.20 11.40 -11.99
CA PRO A 394 -7.37 11.92 -10.92
C PRO A 394 -7.88 13.25 -10.37
N MET A 395 -7.88 13.37 -9.04
CA MET A 395 -8.14 14.62 -8.31
C MET A 395 -6.90 15.51 -8.36
N ASN A 396 -6.66 16.11 -9.54
CA ASN A 396 -5.51 16.97 -9.78
C ASN A 396 -5.59 18.30 -9.02
N TYR A 397 -6.79 18.70 -8.60
CA TYR A 397 -7.01 19.83 -7.70
C TYR A 397 -7.66 19.30 -6.41
N TRP A 398 -7.06 19.61 -5.27
CA TRP A 398 -7.52 19.12 -3.96
C TRP A 398 -7.55 20.28 -2.98
N VAL A 399 -8.76 20.74 -2.66
CA VAL A 399 -9.04 21.87 -1.76
C VAL A 399 -9.29 21.31 -0.37
N ARG A 400 -8.48 21.73 0.60
CA ARG A 400 -8.54 21.19 1.98
C ARG A 400 -8.91 22.21 3.03
N ASP A 401 -8.81 23.50 2.69
CA ASP A 401 -9.25 24.62 3.51
C ASP A 401 -10.28 25.48 2.77
N SER A 402 -11.22 26.07 3.50
CA SER A 402 -12.28 26.90 2.91
C SER A 402 -11.80 28.18 2.22
N GLN A 403 -10.53 28.57 2.38
CA GLN A 403 -9.93 29.73 1.72
C GLN A 403 -9.15 29.35 0.45
N GLU A 404 -8.90 28.06 0.21
CA GLU A 404 -8.17 27.60 -0.95
C GLU A 404 -9.02 27.73 -2.22
N ILE A 405 -8.38 28.17 -3.31
CA ILE A 405 -8.98 28.30 -4.63
C ILE A 405 -8.19 27.38 -5.59
N PRO A 406 -8.81 26.36 -6.21
CA PRO A 406 -8.14 25.41 -7.09
C PRO A 406 -7.23 26.05 -8.14
N ALA A 407 -7.73 27.06 -8.85
CA ALA A 407 -7.01 27.75 -9.91
C ALA A 407 -5.77 28.54 -9.43
N ALA A 408 -5.67 28.85 -8.14
CA ALA A 408 -4.58 29.65 -7.58
C ALA A 408 -3.37 28.80 -7.16
N SER A 409 -3.59 27.54 -6.78
CA SER A 409 -2.56 26.66 -6.22
C SER A 409 -2.33 25.37 -7.01
N GLY A 410 -3.26 25.01 -7.89
CA GLY A 410 -3.20 23.76 -8.66
C GLY A 410 -2.31 23.83 -9.90
N PRO A 411 -1.87 22.66 -10.41
CA PRO A 411 -1.10 22.60 -11.64
C PRO A 411 -1.97 23.02 -12.84
N TRP A 412 -1.37 23.58 -13.89
CA TRP A 412 -2.09 23.71 -15.17
C TRP A 412 -2.32 22.32 -15.78
N ARG A 413 -3.50 22.11 -16.37
CA ARG A 413 -3.89 20.86 -17.04
C ARG A 413 -4.63 21.17 -18.34
N ASP A 414 -4.32 20.41 -19.38
CA ASP A 414 -5.18 20.31 -20.56
C ASP A 414 -6.42 19.48 -20.18
N PRO A 415 -7.66 19.98 -20.37
CA PRO A 415 -8.87 19.22 -20.08
C PRO A 415 -9.15 18.09 -21.09
N ALA A 416 -8.39 17.99 -22.19
CA ALA A 416 -8.55 16.91 -23.16
C ALA A 416 -8.28 15.53 -22.54
N PRO A 417 -9.10 14.51 -22.83
CA PRO A 417 -8.82 13.15 -22.38
C PRO A 417 -7.49 12.63 -22.93
N VAL A 418 -6.69 12.00 -22.07
CA VAL A 418 -5.38 11.43 -22.43
C VAL A 418 -5.54 9.94 -22.69
N LEU A 419 -5.42 9.53 -23.95
CA LEU A 419 -5.47 8.12 -24.32
C LEU A 419 -4.19 7.40 -23.86
N VAL A 420 -4.38 6.33 -23.09
CA VAL A 420 -3.33 5.39 -22.68
C VAL A 420 -3.27 4.20 -23.64
N SER A 421 -4.44 3.78 -24.13
CA SER A 421 -4.61 2.80 -25.21
C SER A 421 -5.96 3.06 -25.90
N PRO A 422 -6.34 2.31 -26.95
CA PRO A 422 -7.64 2.49 -27.61
C PRO A 422 -8.87 2.38 -26.69
N GLN A 423 -8.75 1.73 -25.53
CA GLN A 423 -9.86 1.52 -24.57
C GLN A 423 -9.54 2.01 -23.15
N HIS A 424 -8.43 2.73 -22.97
CA HIS A 424 -8.01 3.23 -21.66
C HIS A 424 -7.72 4.73 -21.75
N VAL A 425 -8.38 5.53 -20.92
CA VAL A 425 -8.31 6.99 -20.97
C VAL A 425 -8.22 7.59 -19.57
N ILE A 426 -7.46 8.68 -19.48
CA ILE A 426 -7.42 9.53 -18.29
C ILE A 426 -8.27 10.76 -18.60
N VAL A 427 -9.20 11.09 -17.71
CA VAL A 427 -9.95 12.35 -17.75
C VAL A 427 -9.33 13.27 -16.70
N PRO A 428 -8.50 14.25 -17.09
CA PRO A 428 -7.51 14.84 -16.17
C PRO A 428 -8.04 16.01 -15.33
N MET A 429 -9.13 16.66 -15.72
CA MET A 429 -9.59 17.91 -15.12
C MET A 429 -10.70 17.66 -14.10
N ASN A 430 -10.30 17.33 -12.86
CA ASN A 430 -11.20 17.06 -11.74
C ASN A 430 -10.72 17.76 -10.47
N THR A 431 -11.67 18.28 -9.70
CA THR A 431 -11.43 18.96 -8.43
C THR A 431 -12.16 18.24 -7.31
N GLU A 432 -11.45 17.99 -6.21
CA GLU A 432 -12.04 17.58 -4.95
C GLU A 432 -12.05 18.77 -3.98
N TYR A 433 -13.23 19.10 -3.47
CA TYR A 433 -13.38 19.97 -2.31
C TYR A 433 -13.53 19.11 -1.06
N GLU A 434 -12.42 18.71 -0.43
CA GLU A 434 -12.39 17.91 0.80
C GLU A 434 -12.01 18.79 2.00
N ILE A 435 -12.99 19.52 2.52
CA ILE A 435 -12.76 20.58 3.49
C ILE A 435 -12.50 19.99 4.87
N PHE A 436 -11.25 20.02 5.33
CA PHE A 436 -10.84 19.65 6.69
C PHE A 436 -10.77 20.85 7.64
N SER A 437 -10.60 22.04 7.10
CA SER A 437 -10.52 23.28 7.87
C SER A 437 -11.30 24.42 7.24
N VAL A 438 -11.78 25.30 8.11
CA VAL A 438 -12.48 26.54 7.75
C VAL A 438 -11.65 27.69 8.25
N ALA A 439 -11.15 28.53 7.32
CA ALA A 439 -10.26 29.65 7.61
C ALA A 439 -9.07 29.26 8.51
N GLY A 440 -8.40 28.15 8.16
CA GLY A 440 -7.24 27.61 8.85
C GLY A 440 -7.53 26.88 10.17
N LYS A 441 -8.79 26.80 10.61
CA LYS A 441 -9.18 26.08 11.84
C LYS A 441 -9.81 24.74 11.50
N ARG A 442 -9.40 23.69 12.22
CA ARG A 442 -9.94 22.32 12.03
C ARG A 442 -11.46 22.33 12.23
N GLN A 443 -12.20 22.09 11.16
CA GLN A 443 -13.66 21.99 11.13
C GLN A 443 -14.04 21.25 9.84
N THR A 444 -14.00 19.92 9.88
CA THR A 444 -14.26 19.09 8.69
C THR A 444 -15.68 19.24 8.17
N GLN A 445 -15.89 19.53 6.88
CA GLN A 445 -17.22 19.48 6.27
C GLN A 445 -17.43 18.19 5.48
N GLY A 446 -16.39 17.70 4.80
CA GLY A 446 -16.45 16.53 3.95
C GLY A 446 -15.98 16.81 2.54
N ALA A 447 -16.33 15.91 1.62
CA ALA A 447 -15.90 15.97 0.22
C ALA A 447 -17.04 16.07 -0.79
N VAL A 448 -16.81 16.81 -1.88
CA VAL A 448 -17.58 16.77 -3.13
C VAL A 448 -16.62 16.88 -4.30
N PHE A 449 -16.87 16.12 -5.37
CA PHE A 449 -16.04 16.09 -6.56
C PHE A 449 -16.71 16.83 -7.70
N VAL A 450 -15.94 17.67 -8.38
CA VAL A 450 -16.30 18.27 -9.66
C VAL A 450 -15.52 17.54 -10.73
N LEU A 451 -16.21 16.69 -11.49
CA LEU A 451 -15.61 15.75 -12.45
C LEU A 451 -15.71 16.29 -13.88
N ASN A 452 -14.60 16.19 -14.63
CA ASN A 452 -14.50 16.59 -16.03
C ASN A 452 -14.92 18.06 -16.29
N HIS A 453 -14.53 18.98 -15.40
CA HIS A 453 -14.64 20.41 -15.70
C HIS A 453 -13.63 20.81 -16.80
N ARG A 454 -13.74 22.02 -17.37
CA ARG A 454 -12.96 22.45 -18.55
C ARG A 454 -11.84 23.43 -18.19
N GLU A 455 -12.01 24.17 -17.11
CA GLU A 455 -11.06 25.12 -16.58
C GLU A 455 -10.95 24.97 -15.06
N PRO A 456 -9.77 25.17 -14.45
CA PRO A 456 -9.63 25.16 -12.99
C PRO A 456 -10.62 26.11 -12.32
N LEU A 457 -11.28 25.63 -11.26
CA LEU A 457 -12.30 26.40 -10.57
C LEU A 457 -11.68 27.56 -9.80
N LYS A 458 -12.30 28.74 -9.90
CA LYS A 458 -11.84 30.01 -9.30
C LYS A 458 -12.59 30.37 -8.02
N LEU A 459 -13.25 29.38 -7.41
CA LEU A 459 -14.11 29.54 -6.25
C LEU A 459 -13.62 28.65 -5.12
N SER A 460 -13.70 29.15 -3.89
CA SER A 460 -13.55 28.34 -2.69
C SER A 460 -14.92 27.81 -2.23
N ALA A 461 -14.93 26.93 -1.23
CA ALA A 461 -16.15 26.41 -0.61
C ALA A 461 -15.91 26.12 0.87
N PRO A 462 -16.94 26.18 1.74
CA PRO A 462 -18.30 26.68 1.49
C PRO A 462 -18.38 28.23 1.39
N PRO A 463 -19.45 28.82 0.80
CA PRO A 463 -20.68 28.20 0.28
C PRO A 463 -20.47 27.38 -1.01
N VAL A 464 -21.35 26.42 -1.28
CA VAL A 464 -21.17 25.42 -2.36
C VAL A 464 -22.02 25.69 -3.61
N SER A 465 -23.10 26.45 -3.51
CA SER A 465 -24.03 26.69 -4.63
C SER A 465 -23.37 27.38 -5.83
N ALA A 466 -22.45 28.32 -5.58
CA ALA A 466 -21.68 28.98 -6.64
C ALA A 466 -20.71 28.01 -7.34
N VAL A 467 -20.09 27.09 -6.59
CA VAL A 467 -19.24 26.02 -7.14
C VAL A 467 -20.07 25.11 -8.03
N ALA A 468 -21.26 24.71 -7.59
CA ALA A 468 -22.17 23.89 -8.38
C ALA A 468 -22.58 24.59 -9.69
N ALA A 469 -22.98 25.87 -9.62
CA ALA A 469 -23.35 26.64 -10.81
C ALA A 469 -22.21 26.72 -11.84
N GLU A 470 -20.98 26.94 -11.35
CA GLU A 470 -19.79 26.98 -12.21
C GLU A 470 -19.45 25.61 -12.81
N ALA A 471 -19.54 24.54 -12.01
CA ALA A 471 -19.38 23.17 -12.50
C ALA A 471 -20.37 22.86 -13.64
N ARG A 472 -21.66 23.23 -13.46
CA ARG A 472 -22.69 23.07 -14.49
C ARG A 472 -22.40 23.88 -15.75
N ARG A 473 -21.96 25.13 -15.61
CA ARG A 473 -21.55 25.98 -16.74
C ARG A 473 -20.46 25.31 -17.60
N GLN A 474 -19.58 24.55 -16.96
CA GLN A 474 -18.50 23.82 -17.63
C GLN A 474 -18.91 22.40 -18.11
N GLY A 475 -20.15 21.96 -17.83
CA GLY A 475 -20.62 20.61 -18.18
C GLY A 475 -20.03 19.50 -17.30
N ALA A 476 -19.57 19.83 -16.11
CA ALA A 476 -19.01 18.89 -15.15
C ALA A 476 -20.11 18.10 -14.43
N LEU A 477 -19.75 16.90 -13.95
CA LEU A 477 -20.57 16.12 -13.03
C LEU A 477 -20.17 16.41 -11.58
N LEU A 478 -21.15 16.34 -10.68
CA LEU A 478 -20.96 16.52 -9.24
C LEU A 478 -21.14 15.18 -8.52
N ASP A 479 -20.09 14.67 -7.88
CA ASP A 479 -20.12 13.39 -7.17
C ASP A 479 -19.94 13.59 -5.67
N ILE A 480 -20.69 12.84 -4.86
CA ILE A 480 -20.43 12.76 -3.42
C ILE A 480 -19.57 11.55 -3.08
N ASP A 481 -18.54 11.79 -2.27
CA ASP A 481 -17.64 10.76 -1.74
C ASP A 481 -18.33 9.85 -0.71
N LYS A 482 -18.50 10.33 0.53
CA LYS A 482 -19.11 9.55 1.60
C LYS A 482 -20.44 10.15 1.99
N HIS A 483 -21.45 9.28 2.06
CA HIS A 483 -22.79 9.55 2.57
C HIS A 483 -22.83 10.17 3.98
N SER A 484 -21.78 9.94 4.78
CA SER A 484 -21.76 10.25 6.21
C SER A 484 -20.94 11.48 6.61
N TRP A 485 -20.32 12.18 5.65
CA TRP A 485 -19.65 13.44 5.98
C TRP A 485 -20.65 14.49 6.50
N GLU A 486 -20.12 15.46 7.23
CA GLU A 486 -20.89 16.51 7.89
C GLU A 486 -21.81 17.27 6.92
N TRP A 487 -21.31 17.71 5.76
CA TRP A 487 -22.10 18.46 4.79
C TRP A 487 -22.77 17.59 3.71
N SER A 488 -22.54 16.28 3.66
CA SER A 488 -22.93 15.44 2.52
C SER A 488 -24.42 15.51 2.22
N LEU A 489 -25.25 15.48 3.26
CA LEU A 489 -26.70 15.57 3.08
C LEU A 489 -27.16 16.99 2.73
N MET A 490 -26.40 18.04 3.06
CA MET A 490 -26.72 19.41 2.65
C MET A 490 -26.47 19.61 1.17
N ILE A 491 -25.32 19.12 0.67
CA ILE A 491 -24.91 19.39 -0.71
C ILE A 491 -25.81 18.72 -1.75
N ILE A 492 -26.48 17.60 -1.43
CA ILE A 492 -27.40 16.91 -2.37
C ILE A 492 -28.44 17.87 -2.96
N PRO A 493 -29.35 18.49 -2.18
CA PRO A 493 -30.36 19.39 -2.72
C PRO A 493 -29.83 20.78 -3.10
N ILE A 494 -28.68 21.21 -2.56
CA ILE A 494 -28.16 22.56 -2.79
C ILE A 494 -27.34 22.64 -4.08
N MET A 495 -26.55 21.62 -4.35
CA MET A 495 -25.73 21.52 -5.56
C MET A 495 -26.45 20.77 -6.68
N ASP A 496 -27.60 20.14 -6.40
CA ASP A 496 -28.28 19.20 -7.30
C ASP A 496 -27.31 18.12 -7.77
N VAL A 497 -26.77 17.37 -6.81
CA VAL A 497 -25.69 16.40 -7.03
C VAL A 497 -26.08 15.34 -8.04
N ASP A 498 -25.10 14.91 -8.84
CA ASP A 498 -25.27 13.90 -9.87
C ASP A 498 -25.10 12.47 -9.37
N LEU A 499 -23.91 12.23 -8.83
CA LEU A 499 -23.40 10.91 -8.58
C LEU A 499 -23.30 10.66 -7.07
N PHE A 500 -23.32 9.39 -6.72
CA PHE A 500 -23.15 8.92 -5.36
C PHE A 500 -22.15 7.78 -5.38
N GLU A 501 -20.99 7.98 -4.76
CA GLU A 501 -19.98 6.94 -4.62
C GLU A 501 -20.44 5.85 -3.64
N LEU A 502 -21.25 4.95 -4.16
CA LEU A 502 -21.81 3.85 -3.39
C LEU A 502 -20.71 2.84 -3.01
N ALA A 503 -19.71 2.69 -3.87
CA ALA A 503 -18.43 2.04 -3.57
C ALA A 503 -17.32 3.09 -3.40
N ASN A 504 -17.44 3.91 -2.35
CA ASN A 504 -16.45 4.92 -1.97
C ASN A 504 -15.14 4.32 -1.43
N ASN A 505 -14.17 5.21 -1.22
CA ASN A 505 -12.80 4.96 -0.78
C ASN A 505 -12.63 4.34 0.63
N HIS A 506 -13.71 3.96 1.33
CA HIS A 506 -13.67 3.15 2.56
C HIS A 506 -13.98 1.66 2.33
N HIS A 507 -14.28 1.25 1.10
CA HIS A 507 -14.40 -0.16 0.72
C HIS A 507 -13.06 -0.69 0.23
N TRP A 508 -12.42 -1.55 1.03
CA TRP A 508 -11.07 -2.04 0.78
C TRP A 508 -11.02 -3.57 0.71
N GLN A 509 -10.11 -4.09 -0.13
CA GLN A 509 -9.72 -5.51 -0.06
C GLN A 509 -9.00 -5.87 1.24
N THR A 510 -8.31 -4.90 1.84
CA THR A 510 -7.57 -5.02 3.11
C THR A 510 -8.51 -4.82 4.30
N THR A 511 -8.15 -5.26 5.50
CA THR A 511 -8.99 -5.16 6.72
C THR A 511 -9.67 -3.80 6.87
N PHE A 512 -10.98 -3.79 7.15
CA PHE A 512 -11.75 -2.55 7.31
C PHE A 512 -11.22 -1.71 8.47
N GLY A 513 -10.85 -0.46 8.20
CA GLY A 513 -10.12 0.40 9.15
C GLY A 513 -10.96 1.49 9.82
N PHE A 514 -12.26 1.57 9.57
CA PHE A 514 -13.08 2.73 9.94
C PHE A 514 -14.31 2.43 10.80
N PRO A 515 -14.24 1.57 11.83
CA PRO A 515 -15.41 1.20 12.60
C PRO A 515 -16.04 2.40 13.35
N LYS A 516 -15.25 3.42 13.69
CA LYS A 516 -15.73 4.61 14.44
C LYS A 516 -15.95 5.85 13.58
N TRP A 517 -15.66 5.76 12.28
CA TRP A 517 -15.71 6.91 11.39
C TRP A 517 -17.14 7.42 11.26
N THR A 518 -17.40 8.67 11.65
CA THR A 518 -18.73 9.31 11.57
C THR A 518 -19.86 8.50 12.23
N LEU A 519 -19.53 7.64 13.21
CA LEU A 519 -20.51 6.75 13.84
C LEU A 519 -21.69 7.51 14.46
N GLN A 520 -21.44 8.71 14.96
CA GLN A 520 -22.44 9.63 15.50
C GLN A 520 -23.43 10.16 14.44
N ASN A 521 -23.05 10.16 13.16
CA ASN A 521 -23.90 10.64 12.06
C ASN A 521 -24.86 9.56 11.55
N ALA A 522 -24.70 8.31 12.00
CA ALA A 522 -25.49 7.20 11.50
C ALA A 522 -26.77 6.97 12.31
N PRO A 523 -27.90 6.73 11.64
CA PRO A 523 -29.17 6.53 12.32
C PRO A 523 -29.16 5.22 13.12
N ALA A 524 -29.97 5.14 14.17
CA ALA A 524 -30.12 3.95 15.02
C ALA A 524 -31.02 2.89 14.33
N TRP A 525 -30.67 2.52 13.11
CA TRP A 525 -31.40 1.58 12.29
C TRP A 525 -30.87 0.16 12.51
N PRO A 526 -31.71 -0.85 12.87
CA PRO A 526 -31.23 -2.21 13.13
C PRO A 526 -30.61 -2.88 11.90
N GLU A 527 -30.89 -2.36 10.71
CA GLU A 527 -30.32 -2.83 9.45
C GLU A 527 -28.85 -2.41 9.26
N ILE A 528 -28.37 -1.45 10.04
CA ILE A 528 -26.96 -1.00 10.04
C ILE A 528 -26.23 -1.75 11.15
N GLU A 529 -25.50 -2.79 10.76
CA GLU A 529 -24.78 -3.67 11.68
C GLU A 529 -23.65 -2.95 12.44
N ARG A 530 -23.57 -3.19 13.75
CA ARG A 530 -22.55 -2.61 14.64
C ARG A 530 -22.10 -3.63 15.67
N THR A 531 -20.86 -3.50 16.11
CA THR A 531 -20.26 -4.19 17.27
C THR A 531 -19.84 -3.16 18.31
N GLU A 532 -19.26 -3.61 19.43
CA GLU A 532 -18.65 -2.71 20.44
C GLU A 532 -17.54 -1.83 19.84
N ALA A 533 -16.89 -2.27 18.76
CA ALA A 533 -15.86 -1.50 18.08
C ALA A 533 -16.43 -0.37 17.21
N GLY A 534 -17.71 -0.41 16.86
CA GLY A 534 -18.38 0.50 15.92
C GLY A 534 -19.02 -0.26 14.74
N PHE A 535 -19.02 0.31 13.54
CA PHE A 535 -19.50 -0.37 12.33
C PHE A 535 -18.70 -1.64 12.04
N THR A 536 -19.40 -2.68 11.60
CA THR A 536 -18.78 -3.71 10.77
C THR A 536 -18.66 -3.19 9.33
N GLU A 537 -17.88 -3.86 8.49
CA GLU A 537 -17.76 -3.49 7.07
C GLU A 537 -19.14 -3.58 6.36
N LEU A 538 -19.96 -4.56 6.74
CA LEU A 538 -21.33 -4.69 6.25
C LEU A 538 -22.22 -3.55 6.76
N GLY A 539 -22.09 -3.17 8.03
CA GLY A 539 -22.78 -2.02 8.59
C GLY A 539 -22.46 -0.72 7.88
N TRP A 540 -21.18 -0.47 7.57
CA TRP A 540 -20.75 0.68 6.77
C TRP A 540 -21.38 0.68 5.37
N THR A 541 -21.36 -0.49 4.71
CA THR A 541 -21.93 -0.66 3.37
C THR A 541 -23.46 -0.43 3.38
N GLU A 542 -24.17 -1.00 4.34
CA GLU A 542 -25.61 -0.80 4.51
C GLU A 542 -25.97 0.64 4.87
N PHE A 543 -25.17 1.33 5.68
CA PHE A 543 -25.38 2.74 5.97
C PHE A 543 -25.31 3.60 4.71
N GLY A 544 -24.31 3.35 3.85
CA GLY A 544 -24.18 4.02 2.55
C GLY A 544 -25.38 3.75 1.63
N MET A 545 -25.72 2.48 1.44
CA MET A 545 -26.85 2.08 0.59
C MET A 545 -28.19 2.63 1.07
N ARG A 546 -28.46 2.61 2.38
CA ARG A 546 -29.74 3.08 2.90
C ARG A 546 -29.86 4.60 2.90
N THR A 547 -28.74 5.31 3.09
CA THR A 547 -28.71 6.76 2.89
C THR A 547 -29.00 7.09 1.42
N TYR A 548 -28.41 6.37 0.47
CA TYR A 548 -28.73 6.49 -0.95
C TYR A 548 -30.21 6.25 -1.23
N TYR A 549 -30.80 5.18 -0.67
CA TYR A 549 -32.23 4.87 -0.84
C TYR A 549 -33.16 5.94 -0.27
N ALA A 550 -32.84 6.47 0.92
CA ALA A 550 -33.57 7.58 1.54
C ALA A 550 -33.59 8.82 0.64
N LEU A 551 -32.46 9.13 0.00
CA LEU A 551 -32.36 10.25 -0.95
C LEU A 551 -33.17 9.98 -2.23
N LEU A 552 -33.10 8.77 -2.79
CA LEU A 552 -33.95 8.40 -3.93
C LEU A 552 -35.45 8.49 -3.60
N ASN A 553 -35.85 8.05 -2.40
CA ASN A 553 -37.22 8.15 -1.91
C ASN A 553 -37.68 9.61 -1.69
N CYS A 554 -36.74 10.52 -1.43
CA CYS A 554 -37.01 11.96 -1.40
C CYS A 554 -37.12 12.58 -2.81
N GLY A 555 -36.92 11.80 -3.87
CA GLY A 555 -37.04 12.22 -5.28
C GLY A 555 -35.74 12.72 -5.92
N PHE A 556 -34.59 12.59 -5.25
CA PHE A 556 -33.30 12.91 -5.86
C PHE A 556 -32.91 11.81 -6.85
N ARG A 557 -32.45 12.17 -8.05
CA ARG A 557 -32.13 11.24 -9.14
C ARG A 557 -30.63 10.93 -9.16
N LEU A 558 -30.10 10.40 -8.07
CA LEU A 558 -28.67 10.14 -7.90
C LEU A 558 -28.25 8.88 -8.66
N ARG A 559 -27.17 8.94 -9.44
CA ARG A 559 -26.61 7.79 -10.16
C ARG A 559 -25.45 7.19 -9.39
N VAL A 560 -25.27 5.88 -9.48
CA VAL A 560 -24.18 5.20 -8.76
C VAL A 560 -22.83 5.42 -9.46
N SER A 561 -21.81 5.71 -8.65
CA SER A 561 -20.40 5.80 -9.04
C SER A 561 -19.52 5.07 -8.01
N ALA A 562 -18.22 4.99 -8.31
CA ALA A 562 -17.25 4.34 -7.44
C ALA A 562 -15.88 5.00 -7.59
N GLY A 563 -15.23 5.18 -6.44
CA GLY A 563 -13.95 5.85 -6.35
C GLY A 563 -13.12 5.23 -5.24
N THR A 564 -11.85 4.94 -5.51
CA THR A 564 -11.01 4.23 -4.53
C THR A 564 -10.29 5.15 -3.56
N GLY A 565 -10.07 6.41 -3.91
CA GLY A 565 -9.13 7.28 -3.20
C GLY A 565 -7.71 6.70 -3.20
N SER A 566 -7.38 5.84 -4.18
CA SER A 566 -6.06 5.20 -4.24
C SER A 566 -4.96 6.26 -4.29
N GLY A 567 -3.92 6.06 -3.48
CA GLY A 567 -2.90 7.05 -3.17
C GLY A 567 -3.01 7.61 -1.75
N VAL A 568 -4.21 7.65 -1.17
CA VAL A 568 -4.45 8.05 0.23
C VAL A 568 -4.73 6.84 1.13
N HIS A 569 -5.46 5.84 0.62
CA HIS A 569 -5.91 4.65 1.37
C HIS A 569 -5.19 3.35 0.96
N PRO A 570 -5.21 2.27 1.77
CA PRO A 570 -4.57 0.99 1.46
C PRO A 570 -5.44 0.18 0.48
N VAL A 571 -5.61 0.73 -0.73
CA VAL A 571 -6.48 0.21 -1.78
C VAL A 571 -5.89 0.50 -3.15
N ALA A 572 -5.91 -0.51 -4.01
CA ALA A 572 -5.47 -0.38 -5.39
C ALA A 572 -6.53 0.33 -6.25
N PRO A 573 -6.11 1.06 -7.31
CA PRO A 573 -7.03 1.69 -8.25
C PRO A 573 -8.05 0.69 -8.82
N GLY A 574 -9.31 1.13 -8.95
CA GLY A 574 -10.39 0.30 -9.46
C GLY A 574 -10.72 -0.94 -8.60
N HIS A 575 -10.30 -1.02 -7.32
CA HIS A 575 -10.81 -2.06 -6.43
C HIS A 575 -12.34 -1.98 -6.32
N GLY A 576 -12.85 -0.80 -5.94
CA GLY A 576 -14.21 -0.36 -6.23
C GLY A 576 -14.21 0.31 -7.60
N ARG A 577 -15.10 -0.10 -8.49
CA ARG A 577 -15.21 0.48 -9.84
C ARG A 577 -16.67 0.55 -10.29
N VAL A 578 -16.96 1.52 -11.15
CA VAL A 578 -18.24 1.63 -11.86
C VAL A 578 -18.05 1.11 -13.28
N TYR A 579 -18.93 0.24 -13.75
CA TYR A 579 -19.01 -0.11 -15.17
C TYR A 579 -20.12 0.70 -15.82
N VAL A 580 -19.84 1.28 -16.97
CA VAL A 580 -20.78 2.09 -17.76
C VAL A 580 -20.94 1.44 -19.13
N HIS A 581 -22.19 1.29 -19.57
CA HIS A 581 -22.50 0.70 -20.87
C HIS A 581 -22.46 1.77 -21.96
N VAL A 582 -21.46 1.75 -22.85
CA VAL A 582 -21.29 2.71 -23.96
C VAL A 582 -21.59 2.11 -25.34
N GLY A 583 -21.90 0.81 -25.41
CA GLY A 583 -22.08 0.08 -26.66
C GLY A 583 -20.75 -0.46 -27.23
N GLU A 584 -20.72 -0.78 -28.52
CA GLU A 584 -19.61 -1.55 -29.13
C GLU A 584 -18.28 -0.78 -29.25
N GLN A 585 -18.33 0.56 -29.32
CA GLN A 585 -17.14 1.39 -29.53
C GLN A 585 -16.89 2.28 -28.32
N PHE A 586 -15.73 2.11 -27.69
CA PHE A 586 -15.32 2.95 -26.58
C PHE A 586 -15.08 4.40 -27.02
N ARG A 587 -15.72 5.33 -26.33
CA ARG A 587 -15.41 6.76 -26.40
C ARG A 587 -15.54 7.39 -25.02
N ALA A 588 -14.58 8.23 -24.65
CA ALA A 588 -14.51 8.83 -23.31
C ALA A 588 -15.70 9.78 -23.03
N ASP A 589 -16.17 10.51 -24.04
CA ASP A 589 -17.32 11.39 -23.92
C ASP A 589 -18.63 10.62 -23.73
N ALA A 590 -18.83 9.54 -24.51
CA ALA A 590 -19.96 8.64 -24.35
C ALA A 590 -19.96 7.94 -22.97
N TRP A 591 -18.78 7.60 -22.44
CA TRP A 591 -18.65 7.04 -21.09
C TRP A 591 -19.16 8.01 -20.03
N LEU A 592 -18.77 9.29 -20.09
CA LEU A 592 -19.25 10.31 -19.15
C LEU A 592 -20.74 10.61 -19.32
N GLU A 593 -21.22 10.68 -20.56
CA GLU A 593 -22.65 10.86 -20.87
C GLU A 593 -23.50 9.73 -20.30
N HIS A 594 -23.07 8.47 -20.49
CA HIS A 594 -23.83 7.31 -20.05
C HIS A 594 -23.68 7.04 -18.54
N LEU A 595 -22.57 7.46 -17.93
CA LEU A 595 -22.46 7.54 -16.47
C LEU A 595 -23.52 8.53 -15.93
N ASN A 596 -23.62 9.70 -16.55
CA ASN A 596 -24.61 10.71 -16.19
C ASN A 596 -26.05 10.20 -16.39
N ALA A 597 -26.31 9.43 -17.45
CA ALA A 597 -27.60 8.78 -17.70
C ALA A 597 -27.89 7.60 -16.75
N GLY A 598 -26.89 7.14 -15.99
CA GLY A 598 -27.05 6.02 -15.05
C GLY A 598 -27.10 4.65 -15.73
N HIS A 599 -26.57 4.53 -16.95
CA HIS A 599 -26.38 3.24 -17.62
C HIS A 599 -25.17 2.50 -17.02
N SER A 600 -25.22 2.29 -15.70
CA SER A 600 -24.09 1.85 -14.90
C SER A 600 -24.45 0.82 -13.83
N PHE A 601 -23.42 0.16 -13.31
CA PHE A 601 -23.46 -0.54 -12.03
C PHE A 601 -22.12 -0.38 -11.31
N VAL A 602 -22.12 -0.46 -9.99
CA VAL A 602 -20.90 -0.39 -9.17
C VAL A 602 -20.55 -1.75 -8.61
N THR A 603 -19.27 -2.00 -8.38
CA THR A 603 -18.80 -3.28 -7.86
C THR A 603 -17.46 -3.19 -7.14
N THR A 604 -17.29 -4.03 -6.12
CA THR A 604 -15.99 -4.40 -5.53
C THR A 604 -15.59 -5.85 -5.83
N GLY A 605 -16.41 -6.60 -6.57
CA GLY A 605 -16.15 -7.98 -6.98
C GLY A 605 -17.08 -8.48 -8.09
N PRO A 606 -18.38 -8.74 -7.80
CA PRO A 606 -19.32 -9.30 -8.78
C PRO A 606 -19.55 -8.41 -10.00
N LEU A 607 -19.68 -9.01 -11.18
CA LEU A 607 -19.95 -8.31 -12.43
C LEU A 607 -21.40 -8.56 -12.83
N MET A 608 -22.16 -7.49 -13.08
CA MET A 608 -23.57 -7.56 -13.45
C MET A 608 -23.76 -7.28 -14.95
N ASN A 609 -24.58 -8.06 -15.62
CA ASN A 609 -25.16 -7.67 -16.91
C ASN A 609 -26.66 -7.90 -16.86
N LEU A 610 -27.40 -6.87 -16.44
CA LEU A 610 -28.84 -6.92 -16.21
C LEU A 610 -29.58 -6.03 -17.21
N ARG A 611 -30.82 -6.43 -17.52
CA ARG A 611 -31.80 -5.65 -18.28
C ARG A 611 -33.13 -5.62 -17.54
N PHE A 612 -33.82 -4.49 -17.63
CA PHE A 612 -35.15 -4.25 -17.07
C PHE A 612 -36.10 -3.99 -18.24
N ASN A 613 -37.01 -4.93 -18.54
CA ASN A 613 -37.83 -4.92 -19.76
C ASN A 613 -36.99 -4.78 -21.06
N GLY A 614 -35.77 -5.35 -21.07
CA GLY A 614 -34.83 -5.22 -22.19
C GLY A 614 -33.98 -3.96 -22.17
N GLU A 615 -34.28 -2.99 -21.29
CA GLU A 615 -33.56 -1.72 -21.17
C GLU A 615 -32.44 -1.76 -20.11
N LEU A 616 -31.55 -0.78 -20.17
CA LEU A 616 -30.42 -0.64 -19.24
C LEU A 616 -30.85 -0.06 -17.87
N PRO A 617 -30.05 -0.28 -16.81
CA PRO A 617 -30.08 0.57 -15.61
C PRO A 617 -30.13 2.07 -15.97
N GLY A 618 -30.74 2.90 -15.13
CA GLY A 618 -30.89 4.35 -15.39
C GLY A 618 -32.10 4.73 -16.26
N THR A 619 -32.76 3.77 -16.90
CA THR A 619 -33.96 4.03 -17.70
C THR A 619 -35.10 4.60 -16.85
N VAL A 620 -35.81 5.59 -17.40
CA VAL A 620 -36.98 6.23 -16.78
C VAL A 620 -38.20 6.03 -17.65
N TRP A 621 -39.25 5.41 -17.12
CA TRP A 621 -40.54 5.25 -17.78
C TRP A 621 -41.59 6.17 -17.18
N LYS A 622 -42.34 6.87 -18.01
CA LYS A 622 -43.55 7.59 -17.59
C LYS A 622 -44.76 6.70 -17.80
N THR A 623 -45.66 6.64 -16.82
CA THR A 623 -46.84 5.78 -16.88
C THR A 623 -48.06 6.39 -16.20
N ASP A 624 -49.23 6.09 -16.74
CA ASP A 624 -50.54 6.32 -16.12
C ASP A 624 -51.22 5.01 -15.67
N LYS A 625 -50.55 3.87 -15.88
CA LYS A 625 -51.09 2.56 -15.51
C LYS A 625 -51.22 2.42 -13.99
N ALA A 626 -52.19 1.63 -13.56
CA ALA A 626 -52.37 1.30 -12.15
C ALA A 626 -51.15 0.57 -11.57
N ALA A 627 -50.47 -0.22 -12.40
CA ALA A 627 -49.22 -0.91 -12.10
C ALA A 627 -48.38 -1.16 -13.36
N GLU A 628 -47.07 -1.08 -13.23
CA GLU A 628 -46.09 -1.46 -14.26
C GLU A 628 -45.43 -2.79 -13.91
N GLN A 629 -45.33 -3.67 -14.90
CA GLN A 629 -44.64 -4.96 -14.79
C GLN A 629 -43.22 -4.82 -15.34
N ILE A 630 -42.24 -5.15 -14.51
CA ILE A 630 -40.81 -5.09 -14.84
C ILE A 630 -40.26 -6.51 -14.82
N GLU A 631 -39.86 -7.02 -15.98
CA GLU A 631 -39.05 -8.24 -16.10
C GLU A 631 -37.57 -7.87 -15.97
N ILE A 632 -36.90 -8.41 -14.96
CA ILE A 632 -35.46 -8.34 -14.77
C ILE A 632 -34.87 -9.61 -15.36
N ARG A 633 -33.94 -9.45 -16.31
CA ARG A 633 -33.23 -10.56 -16.95
C ARG A 633 -31.74 -10.28 -17.01
N GLY A 634 -30.92 -11.29 -16.76
CA GLY A 634 -29.48 -11.18 -16.96
C GLY A 634 -28.69 -12.18 -16.14
N GLU A 635 -27.45 -11.84 -15.86
CA GLU A 635 -26.56 -12.66 -15.05
C GLU A 635 -25.63 -11.84 -14.17
N VAL A 636 -25.15 -12.50 -13.12
CA VAL A 636 -24.07 -12.04 -12.25
C VAL A 636 -22.93 -13.04 -12.33
N LEU A 637 -21.71 -12.56 -12.60
CA LEU A 637 -20.48 -13.36 -12.55
C LEU A 637 -19.66 -12.95 -11.33
N SER A 638 -19.12 -13.89 -10.59
CA SER A 638 -18.44 -13.61 -9.32
C SER A 638 -17.36 -14.64 -9.01
N GLN A 639 -16.23 -14.21 -8.44
CA GLN A 639 -15.13 -15.13 -8.12
C GLN A 639 -15.45 -16.02 -6.91
N HIS A 640 -16.43 -15.62 -6.10
CA HIS A 640 -16.92 -16.35 -4.93
C HIS A 640 -18.40 -16.69 -5.10
N PRO A 641 -18.95 -17.67 -4.38
CA PRO A 641 -20.39 -17.87 -4.39
C PRO A 641 -21.09 -16.62 -3.81
N LEU A 642 -22.28 -16.28 -4.33
CA LEU A 642 -23.05 -15.17 -3.79
C LEU A 642 -23.72 -15.56 -2.47
N ARG A 643 -23.55 -14.73 -1.43
CA ARG A 643 -24.28 -14.80 -0.15
C ARG A 643 -25.76 -14.44 -0.34
N SER A 644 -26.02 -13.41 -1.14
CA SER A 644 -27.37 -12.97 -1.47
C SER A 644 -27.41 -12.25 -2.81
N VAL A 645 -28.57 -12.38 -3.47
CA VAL A 645 -29.03 -11.44 -4.50
C VAL A 645 -30.31 -10.83 -3.98
N GLU A 646 -30.41 -9.52 -4.05
CA GLU A 646 -31.46 -8.75 -3.43
C GLU A 646 -32.04 -7.74 -4.44
N LEU A 647 -33.36 -7.72 -4.51
CA LEU A 647 -34.12 -6.72 -5.22
C LEU A 647 -34.42 -5.57 -4.27
N VAL A 648 -34.19 -4.33 -4.70
CA VAL A 648 -34.49 -3.15 -3.90
C VAL A 648 -35.57 -2.34 -4.60
N ARG A 649 -36.76 -2.30 -4.02
CA ARG A 649 -37.93 -1.59 -4.52
C ARG A 649 -38.23 -0.40 -3.63
N SER A 650 -37.86 0.80 -4.08
CA SER A 650 -38.09 2.05 -3.33
C SER A 650 -37.65 1.96 -1.86
N GLY A 651 -36.46 1.40 -1.62
CA GLY A 651 -35.85 1.19 -0.31
C GLY A 651 -36.24 -0.13 0.40
N VAL A 652 -37.25 -0.84 -0.07
CA VAL A 652 -37.63 -2.16 0.46
C VAL A 652 -36.75 -3.23 -0.18
N VAL A 653 -36.01 -3.97 0.65
CA VAL A 653 -35.09 -5.02 0.22
C VAL A 653 -35.76 -6.39 0.30
N GLU A 654 -35.76 -7.12 -0.81
CA GLU A 654 -36.28 -8.47 -0.94
C GLU A 654 -35.17 -9.42 -1.41
N ARG A 655 -34.89 -10.47 -0.64
CA ARG A 655 -33.91 -11.48 -1.05
C ARG A 655 -34.51 -12.44 -2.08
N LEU A 656 -33.81 -12.61 -3.20
CA LEU A 656 -34.20 -13.51 -4.27
C LEU A 656 -33.65 -14.92 -4.03
N ALA A 657 -34.50 -15.92 -4.25
CA ALA A 657 -34.04 -17.30 -4.37
C ALA A 657 -33.40 -17.49 -5.76
N VAL A 658 -32.08 -17.65 -5.79
CA VAL A 658 -31.30 -17.82 -7.02
C VAL A 658 -30.44 -19.07 -6.94
N GLN A 659 -30.17 -19.68 -8.09
CA GLN A 659 -29.24 -20.78 -8.22
C GLN A 659 -27.97 -20.27 -8.90
N SER A 660 -26.83 -20.68 -8.36
CA SER A 660 -25.51 -20.36 -8.90
C SER A 660 -24.83 -21.64 -9.34
N GLU A 661 -24.20 -21.59 -10.51
CA GLU A 661 -23.37 -22.68 -11.03
C GLU A 661 -21.91 -22.23 -11.09
N GLN A 662 -20.97 -23.17 -10.91
CA GLN A 662 -19.55 -22.88 -11.07
C GLN A 662 -19.13 -23.22 -12.49
N LEU A 663 -18.56 -22.25 -13.20
CA LEU A 663 -18.02 -22.40 -14.54
C LEU A 663 -16.68 -23.14 -14.49
N SER A 664 -16.22 -23.63 -15.65
CA SER A 664 -14.92 -24.30 -15.77
C SER A 664 -13.71 -23.41 -15.43
N SER A 665 -13.89 -22.08 -15.43
CA SER A 665 -12.90 -21.11 -14.96
C SER A 665 -12.80 -21.03 -13.43
N GLY A 666 -13.69 -21.68 -12.69
CA GLY A 666 -13.84 -21.56 -11.23
C GLY A 666 -14.74 -20.40 -10.77
N VAL A 667 -15.15 -19.54 -11.69
CA VAL A 667 -16.06 -18.40 -11.45
C VAL A 667 -17.50 -18.88 -11.31
N TRP A 668 -18.26 -18.25 -10.43
CA TRP A 668 -19.67 -18.49 -10.22
C TRP A 668 -20.53 -17.65 -11.15
N LYS A 669 -21.54 -18.27 -11.74
CA LYS A 669 -22.56 -17.63 -12.56
C LYS A 669 -23.92 -17.78 -11.90
N THR A 670 -24.63 -16.67 -11.76
CA THR A 670 -26.00 -16.64 -11.24
C THR A 670 -26.91 -16.01 -12.28
N ALA A 671 -27.80 -16.80 -12.87
CA ALA A 671 -28.80 -16.28 -13.81
C ALA A 671 -29.97 -15.63 -13.05
N LEU A 672 -30.45 -14.49 -13.55
CA LEU A 672 -31.63 -13.79 -13.04
C LEU A 672 -32.73 -13.78 -14.09
N LEU A 673 -33.92 -14.21 -13.66
CA LEU A 673 -35.18 -13.95 -14.34
C LEU A 673 -36.24 -13.69 -13.26
N GLN A 674 -36.63 -12.43 -13.08
CA GLN A 674 -37.62 -12.05 -12.08
C GLN A 674 -38.64 -11.08 -12.65
N ARG A 675 -39.87 -11.14 -12.11
CA ARG A 675 -40.94 -10.22 -12.47
C ARG A 675 -41.40 -9.47 -11.24
N VAL A 676 -41.49 -8.16 -11.39
CA VAL A 676 -41.73 -7.23 -10.29
C VAL A 676 -42.80 -6.25 -10.71
N GLU A 677 -43.73 -5.97 -9.80
CA GLU A 677 -44.79 -4.98 -10.01
C GLU A 677 -44.49 -3.68 -9.25
N LEU A 678 -44.62 -2.55 -9.94
CA LEU A 678 -44.58 -1.20 -9.36
C LEU A 678 -45.95 -0.54 -9.51
N THR A 679 -46.67 -0.34 -8.38
CA THR A 679 -48.05 0.17 -8.33
C THR A 679 -48.16 1.69 -8.21
N ALA A 680 -47.02 2.37 -8.09
CA ALA A 680 -46.86 3.81 -7.94
C ALA A 680 -45.52 4.24 -8.55
N SER A 681 -45.24 5.53 -8.55
CA SER A 681 -43.88 6.00 -8.85
C SER A 681 -42.90 5.35 -7.90
N GLY A 682 -41.74 5.01 -8.41
CA GLY A 682 -40.72 4.33 -7.63
C GLY A 682 -39.51 4.02 -8.47
N TRP A 683 -38.56 3.38 -7.81
CA TRP A 683 -37.33 2.92 -8.44
C TRP A 683 -37.06 1.46 -8.07
N LEU A 684 -36.29 0.81 -8.92
CA LEU A 684 -35.93 -0.60 -8.78
C LEU A 684 -34.44 -0.79 -9.06
N ALA A 685 -33.74 -1.46 -8.17
CA ALA A 685 -32.34 -1.84 -8.34
C ALA A 685 -32.12 -3.30 -7.92
N VAL A 686 -31.03 -3.88 -8.38
CA VAL A 686 -30.55 -5.18 -7.91
C VAL A 686 -29.20 -4.99 -7.26
N ARG A 687 -29.01 -5.60 -6.09
CA ARG A 687 -27.71 -5.69 -5.41
C ARG A 687 -27.37 -7.13 -5.07
N CYS A 688 -26.10 -7.43 -4.93
CA CYS A 688 -25.66 -8.76 -4.49
C CYS A 688 -24.40 -8.66 -3.64
N PHE A 689 -24.19 -9.65 -2.78
CA PHE A 689 -23.03 -9.75 -1.90
C PHE A 689 -22.36 -11.11 -2.09
N GLU A 690 -21.03 -11.12 -2.16
CA GLU A 690 -20.24 -12.36 -2.18
C GLU A 690 -20.19 -12.99 -0.78
N GLN A 691 -20.06 -14.31 -0.74
CA GLN A 691 -19.72 -15.06 0.45
C GLN A 691 -18.20 -15.23 0.53
N ILE A 692 -17.53 -14.25 1.14
CA ILE A 692 -16.07 -14.26 1.36
C ILE A 692 -15.75 -14.63 2.82
N PRO A 693 -14.69 -15.42 3.08
CA PRO A 693 -14.18 -15.65 4.43
C PRO A 693 -13.75 -14.35 5.15
N GLY A 694 -13.75 -14.36 6.50
CA GLY A 694 -13.17 -13.27 7.30
C GLY A 694 -14.01 -11.99 7.37
N GLU A 695 -15.34 -12.09 7.28
CA GLU A 695 -16.30 -10.98 7.41
C GLU A 695 -16.15 -9.86 6.36
N LYS A 696 -15.34 -10.08 5.31
CA LYS A 696 -15.15 -9.15 4.21
C LYS A 696 -16.42 -8.95 3.38
N VAL A 697 -16.61 -7.71 2.91
CA VAL A 697 -17.75 -7.33 2.09
C VAL A 697 -17.30 -7.04 0.68
N SER A 698 -17.80 -7.84 -0.25
CA SER A 698 -17.69 -7.58 -1.67
C SER A 698 -19.10 -7.62 -2.26
N PHE A 699 -19.44 -6.59 -3.04
CA PHE A 699 -20.79 -6.39 -3.51
C PHE A 699 -20.81 -5.82 -4.93
N ALA A 700 -21.98 -5.90 -5.55
CA ALA A 700 -22.32 -5.08 -6.70
C ALA A 700 -23.73 -4.54 -6.55
N HIS A 701 -23.99 -3.38 -7.17
CA HIS A 701 -25.28 -2.70 -7.13
C HIS A 701 -25.54 -2.04 -8.48
N SER A 702 -26.67 -2.37 -9.12
CA SER A 702 -27.09 -1.72 -10.36
C SER A 702 -27.47 -0.26 -10.11
N ASN A 703 -27.27 0.63 -11.07
CA ASN A 703 -28.02 1.87 -11.02
C ASN A 703 -29.54 1.56 -11.01
N PRO A 704 -30.38 2.33 -10.31
CA PRO A 704 -31.82 2.12 -10.36
C PRO A 704 -32.38 2.42 -11.75
N ILE A 705 -33.45 1.71 -12.13
CA ILE A 705 -34.43 2.22 -13.09
C ILE A 705 -35.50 3.01 -12.32
N PHE A 706 -36.28 3.81 -13.05
CA PHE A 706 -37.35 4.59 -12.46
C PHE A 706 -38.66 4.45 -13.24
N VAL A 707 -39.76 4.44 -12.50
CA VAL A 707 -41.11 4.53 -13.03
C VAL A 707 -41.75 5.79 -12.43
N ASP A 708 -42.24 6.68 -13.29
CA ASP A 708 -42.84 7.95 -12.95
C ASP A 708 -44.34 7.91 -13.27
N ASN A 709 -45.16 7.86 -12.22
CA ASN A 709 -46.61 7.98 -12.29
C ASN A 709 -47.04 9.30 -11.62
N ALA A 710 -47.43 10.28 -12.43
CA ALA A 710 -47.80 11.61 -11.96
C ALA A 710 -49.00 11.62 -10.98
N GLN A 711 -49.86 10.59 -11.01
CA GLN A 711 -51.00 10.47 -10.12
C GLN A 711 -50.65 9.76 -8.79
N LYS A 712 -49.50 9.09 -8.73
CA LYS A 712 -49.03 8.33 -7.57
C LYS A 712 -47.54 8.58 -7.37
N PRO A 713 -47.12 9.73 -6.80
CA PRO A 713 -45.70 10.05 -6.59
C PRO A 713 -45.03 9.09 -5.61
N VAL A 714 -43.70 9.10 -5.58
CA VAL A 714 -42.92 8.33 -4.60
C VAL A 714 -43.25 8.88 -3.21
N LEU A 715 -43.67 8.01 -2.29
CA LEU A 715 -43.88 8.39 -0.90
C LEU A 715 -42.56 8.27 -0.15
N ALA A 716 -42.05 9.41 0.33
CA ALA A 716 -40.85 9.42 1.15
C ALA A 716 -41.15 8.75 2.50
N ASN A 717 -40.28 7.83 2.94
CA ASN A 717 -40.47 7.19 4.23
C ASN A 717 -40.22 8.21 5.35
N ARG A 718 -41.22 8.39 6.23
CA ARG A 718 -41.15 9.34 7.34
C ARG A 718 -39.87 9.22 8.17
N ARG A 719 -39.46 8.00 8.53
CA ARG A 719 -38.24 7.72 9.33
C ARG A 719 -36.97 8.18 8.61
N GLU A 720 -36.92 8.00 7.29
CA GLU A 720 -35.80 8.41 6.45
C GLU A 720 -35.73 9.94 6.36
N VAL A 721 -36.87 10.61 6.15
CA VAL A 721 -36.91 12.08 6.08
C VAL A 721 -36.59 12.71 7.43
N GLU A 722 -37.11 12.18 8.53
CA GLU A 722 -36.79 12.65 9.89
C GLU A 722 -35.28 12.56 10.17
N TYR A 723 -34.61 11.49 9.73
CA TYR A 723 -33.15 11.38 9.79
C TYR A 723 -32.44 12.49 9.00
N LEU A 724 -32.86 12.75 7.75
CA LEU A 724 -32.25 13.79 6.92
C LEU A 724 -32.43 15.20 7.53
N VAL A 725 -33.61 15.49 8.09
CA VAL A 725 -33.88 16.77 8.79
C VAL A 725 -33.04 16.88 10.06
N GLN A 726 -32.98 15.82 10.87
CA GLN A 726 -32.17 15.78 12.09
C GLN A 726 -30.71 16.07 11.78
N ARG A 727 -30.15 15.46 10.74
CA ARG A 727 -28.76 15.71 10.33
C ARG A 727 -28.52 17.17 9.96
N MET A 728 -29.46 17.85 9.30
CA MET A 728 -29.34 19.28 9.04
C MET A 728 -29.38 20.12 10.32
N ASP A 729 -30.24 19.76 11.29
CA ASP A 729 -30.30 20.45 12.58
C ASP A 729 -29.00 20.31 13.38
N GLU A 730 -28.41 19.11 13.42
CA GLU A 730 -27.13 18.85 14.06
C GLU A 730 -25.99 19.65 13.43
N GLU A 731 -25.94 19.72 12.10
CA GLU A 731 -24.89 20.43 11.38
C GLU A 731 -25.03 21.94 11.43
N LEU A 732 -26.25 22.47 11.48
CA LEU A 732 -26.50 23.89 11.77
C LEU A 732 -25.97 24.27 13.14
N ALA A 733 -26.21 23.44 14.16
CA ALA A 733 -25.69 23.69 15.51
C ALA A 733 -24.16 23.60 15.55
N ARG A 734 -23.58 22.58 14.91
CA ARG A 734 -22.13 22.34 14.87
C ARG A 734 -21.37 23.46 14.16
N ASN A 735 -21.96 24.06 13.13
CA ASN A 735 -21.32 25.10 12.33
C ASN A 735 -21.67 26.54 12.75
N ALA A 736 -22.51 26.71 13.78
CA ALA A 736 -22.89 28.02 14.30
C ALA A 736 -21.66 28.81 14.77
N GLY A 737 -21.48 30.02 14.23
CA GLY A 737 -20.32 30.87 14.53
C GLY A 737 -19.00 30.40 13.91
N VAL A 738 -19.02 29.35 13.09
CA VAL A 738 -17.84 28.84 12.37
C VAL A 738 -17.95 29.12 10.86
N LEU A 739 -19.08 28.73 10.25
CA LEU A 739 -19.35 29.02 8.84
C LEU A 739 -19.94 30.43 8.67
N SER A 740 -19.81 30.99 7.46
CA SER A 740 -20.48 32.23 7.09
C SER A 740 -22.00 32.05 7.10
N GLU A 741 -22.74 33.16 7.23
CA GLU A 741 -24.20 33.11 7.20
C GLU A 741 -24.76 32.62 5.85
N GLU A 742 -24.03 32.90 4.75
CA GLU A 742 -24.36 32.37 3.42
C GLU A 742 -24.26 30.84 3.38
N ALA A 743 -23.20 30.26 3.95
CA ALA A 743 -23.04 28.82 4.05
C ALA A 743 -24.08 28.19 5.00
N LEU A 744 -24.37 28.83 6.14
CA LEU A 744 -25.43 28.36 7.05
C LEU A 744 -26.82 28.42 6.40
N ALA A 745 -27.08 29.41 5.53
CA ALA A 745 -28.33 29.50 4.78
C ALA A 745 -28.52 28.30 3.83
N GLU A 746 -27.45 27.73 3.28
CA GLU A 746 -27.52 26.50 2.46
C GLU A 746 -28.00 25.29 3.29
N PHE A 747 -27.50 25.13 4.53
CA PHE A 747 -28.00 24.10 5.44
C PHE A 747 -29.48 24.30 5.81
N ARG A 748 -29.91 25.54 6.08
CA ARG A 748 -31.33 25.83 6.37
C ARG A 748 -32.23 25.52 5.18
N ARG A 749 -31.78 25.87 3.96
CA ARG A 749 -32.51 25.54 2.73
C ARG A 749 -32.58 24.04 2.49
N ALA A 750 -31.49 23.29 2.68
CA ALA A 750 -31.49 21.83 2.57
C ALA A 750 -32.48 21.19 3.57
N ARG A 751 -32.46 21.67 4.82
CA ARG A 751 -33.40 21.26 5.87
C ARG A 751 -34.86 21.49 5.45
N GLU A 752 -35.19 22.67 4.91
CA GLU A 752 -36.54 22.98 4.43
C GLU A 752 -36.98 22.06 3.29
N ILE A 753 -36.08 21.75 2.36
CA ILE A 753 -36.33 20.82 1.25
C ILE A 753 -36.66 19.42 1.79
N TYR A 754 -35.88 18.90 2.74
CA TYR A 754 -36.18 17.61 3.38
C TYR A 754 -37.47 17.64 4.18
N ALA A 755 -37.66 18.64 5.04
CA ALA A 755 -38.87 18.77 5.85
C ALA A 755 -40.14 18.92 5.00
N GLY A 756 -40.03 19.50 3.81
CA GLY A 756 -41.11 19.56 2.83
C GLY A 756 -41.61 18.19 2.37
N LYS A 757 -40.76 17.15 2.42
CA LYS A 757 -41.13 15.76 2.06
C LYS A 757 -42.05 15.09 3.08
N LEU A 758 -42.05 15.54 4.34
CA LEU A 758 -42.98 15.03 5.37
C LEU A 758 -44.43 15.49 5.15
N ARG A 759 -44.65 16.57 4.40
CA ARG A 759 -45.98 17.18 4.22
C ARG A 759 -46.78 16.56 3.06
N ALA A 760 -46.25 15.52 2.42
CA ALA A 760 -46.82 14.87 1.24
C ALA A 760 -47.62 13.58 1.53
N GLU A 761 -47.96 13.32 2.80
CA GLU A 761 -48.83 12.19 3.22
C GLU A 761 -50.33 12.45 2.95
#